data_AF-A0A7M5X508-F1
#
_entry.id   AF-A0A7M5X508-F1
#
_cell.length_a   1.000
_cell.length_b   1.000
_cell.length_c   1.000
_cell.angle_alpha   90.00
_cell.angle_beta   90.00
_cell.angle_gamma   90.00
#
_symmetry.space_group_name_H-M   'P 1'
#
loop_
_entity.id
_entity.type
_entity.pdbx_description
1 polymer ?
#
loop_
_entity_poly.entity_id
_entity_poly.type
_entity_poly.pdbx_seq_one_letter_code
_entity_poly.pdbx_strand_id
1 'polypeptide(L)'
;MNEKDQCSFCSKDFSELNKHNKEKHIEACRKKNGKRKSTSTITAYYQKKTKTSQTSSSESNLTESLSVREENNSDRNRLDNDVEIVEEVQVQGTKGAKNMRIGVELKYCSGFSPNPPINILQDFPYQILDSQPFVISKQKFHTKQCSLKDFVMDINVDGEINKDCSLLGKDSSLKRILARSQNDDPSTHIPNEYLTFNQLKNKLEKNQKKASLLSIENYKLNNKVEQLGKTLSFYKRFVIYIAENKVPRLHFLVNVALNNNRSIQYILGKCTDAVAGVYKARFDQDDKDLAFLVLKFGGPSLLDILYRANVLPSTSLAYRMSKKGAHLKSFVDMSYKDCFNENFNMKFEGDESSKFGLSIKSDETFINPRLRYDSKANKIVGTCYEHHGNVNLDFKTMEDAEILQEKLSAGEIHIPKECLVTGISSVVKNVPFQVILMWPTCTKDDFQGMCSMFNNISQSIKNKIDANPLNFNTDGDSTRRQAMHAITQNELDSNSDLGKKILALPLIDTNVGNNLETVNYDAKHLSKRCWTSLISGKLEVANIQVTKQDVGDIMKLADIRTHEVESLVYPRDKQNVPLASDCLLSFIEVIKDEAKREQIPFKLTLIKNVLVLVAAVYEAIICLYSYAEHSLTDQVWDNSGVVSSIFSVGGPIHCNRSFLPSRSE
;
A
#
# COMPACT_ATOMS: atom_id res chain seq x y z
N MET A 1 16.99 16.70 -31.69
CA MET A 1 15.65 16.44 -32.24
C MET A 1 15.78 15.24 -33.14
N ASN A 2 15.15 14.13 -32.76
CA ASN A 2 14.79 13.03 -33.66
C ASN A 2 13.26 12.93 -33.56
N GLU A 3 12.61 12.53 -34.66
CA GLU A 3 11.16 12.60 -34.95
C GLU A 3 10.23 11.72 -34.07
N LYS A 4 10.49 11.61 -32.78
CA LYS A 4 9.54 10.99 -31.85
C LYS A 4 9.10 12.05 -30.83
N ASP A 5 7.85 12.47 -30.94
CA ASP A 5 7.13 13.44 -30.09
C ASP A 5 6.97 12.97 -28.62
N GLN A 6 8.00 12.40 -28.02
CA GLN A 6 7.99 11.97 -26.61
C GLN A 6 9.16 12.55 -25.84
N CYS A 7 8.87 13.15 -24.68
CA CYS A 7 9.88 13.54 -23.73
C CYS A 7 10.50 12.29 -23.10
N SER A 8 11.76 11.98 -23.39
CA SER A 8 12.48 10.85 -22.78
C SER A 8 12.55 10.90 -21.24
N PHE A 9 12.25 12.05 -20.63
CA PHE A 9 12.32 12.25 -19.17
C PHE A 9 11.00 12.04 -18.42
N CYS A 10 9.85 12.19 -19.08
CA CYS A 10 8.54 12.06 -18.40
C CYS A 10 7.55 11.18 -19.15
N SER A 11 7.95 10.61 -20.29
CA SER A 11 7.13 9.73 -21.14
C SER A 11 5.81 10.36 -21.61
N LYS A 12 5.65 11.69 -21.49
CA LYS A 12 4.46 12.38 -21.99
C LYS A 12 4.56 12.57 -23.50
N ASP A 13 3.47 12.22 -24.15
CA ASP A 13 3.26 12.45 -25.57
C ASP A 13 3.02 13.94 -25.83
N PHE A 14 3.83 14.54 -26.70
CA PHE A 14 3.75 15.94 -27.04
C PHE A 14 2.74 16.22 -28.16
N SER A 15 2.14 15.20 -28.77
CA SER A 15 1.18 15.38 -29.87
C SER A 15 -0.03 16.25 -29.51
N GLU A 16 -0.44 16.29 -28.23
CA GLU A 16 -1.62 17.06 -27.77
C GLU A 16 -1.32 18.48 -27.27
N LEU A 17 -0.05 18.89 -27.20
CA LEU A 17 0.33 20.19 -26.64
C LEU A 17 0.60 21.22 -27.74
N ASN A 18 -0.05 22.39 -27.64
CA ASN A 18 0.29 23.52 -28.49
C ASN A 18 1.73 24.02 -28.24
N LYS A 19 2.31 24.73 -29.21
CA LYS A 19 3.72 25.15 -29.21
C LYS A 19 4.13 25.88 -27.92
N HIS A 20 3.28 26.77 -27.41
CA HIS A 20 3.54 27.52 -26.18
C HIS A 20 3.60 26.61 -24.93
N ASN A 21 2.74 25.60 -24.85
CA ASN A 21 2.75 24.64 -23.75
C ASN A 21 3.91 23.64 -23.87
N LYS A 22 4.34 23.27 -25.08
CA LYS A 22 5.57 22.48 -25.30
C LYS A 22 6.78 23.21 -24.72
N GLU A 23 6.95 24.49 -25.02
CA GLU A 23 8.07 25.31 -24.54
C GLU A 23 8.06 25.44 -23.00
N LYS A 24 6.91 25.72 -22.39
CA LYS A 24 6.76 25.75 -20.92
C LYS A 24 7.08 24.41 -20.26
N HIS A 25 6.68 23.30 -20.87
CA HIS A 25 6.97 21.96 -20.34
C HIS A 25 8.47 21.64 -20.44
N ILE A 26 9.11 21.97 -21.56
CA ILE A 26 10.57 21.83 -21.76
C ILE A 26 11.32 22.67 -20.71
N GLU A 27 10.90 23.90 -20.47
CA GLU A 27 11.55 24.77 -19.48
C GLU A 27 11.35 24.28 -18.04
N ALA A 28 10.18 23.73 -17.71
CA ALA A 28 9.93 23.10 -16.41
C ALA A 28 10.79 21.84 -16.20
N CYS A 29 10.96 21.01 -17.23
CA CYS A 29 11.86 19.85 -17.20
C CYS A 29 13.33 20.29 -17.05
N ARG A 30 13.77 21.34 -17.76
CA ARG A 30 15.11 21.92 -17.61
C ARG A 30 15.35 22.47 -16.20
N LYS A 31 14.39 23.19 -15.62
CA LYS A 31 14.47 23.72 -14.24
C LYS A 31 14.51 22.61 -13.18
N LYS A 32 13.84 21.47 -13.40
CA LYS A 32 13.96 20.28 -12.54
C LYS A 32 15.35 19.62 -12.65
N ASN A 33 15.95 19.60 -13.85
CA ASN A 33 17.28 19.03 -14.05
C ASN A 33 18.42 19.94 -13.56
N GLY A 34 18.30 21.26 -13.66
CA GLY A 34 19.30 22.21 -13.12
C GLY A 34 19.48 22.15 -11.60
N LYS A 35 18.58 21.45 -10.87
CA LYS A 35 18.69 21.18 -9.43
C LYS A 35 19.33 19.83 -9.10
N ARG A 36 19.56 18.94 -10.08
CA ARG A 36 20.38 17.74 -9.90
C ARG A 36 21.82 18.06 -10.30
N LYS A 37 22.59 18.55 -9.32
CA LYS A 37 24.05 18.61 -9.45
C LYS A 37 24.57 17.23 -9.80
N SER A 38 25.36 17.16 -10.86
CA SER A 38 26.16 16.02 -11.28
C SER A 38 26.97 15.49 -10.09
N THR A 39 26.64 14.28 -9.67
CA THR A 39 27.50 13.43 -8.85
C THR A 39 28.58 12.82 -9.75
N SER A 40 29.64 13.59 -10.02
CA SER A 40 30.96 13.03 -10.34
C SER A 40 31.82 13.16 -9.08
N THR A 41 31.71 12.13 -8.23
CA THR A 41 32.20 12.16 -6.84
C THR A 41 33.72 12.08 -6.72
N ILE A 42 34.46 11.85 -7.81
CA ILE A 42 35.92 11.65 -7.75
C ILE A 42 36.68 12.97 -7.93
N THR A 43 36.27 13.85 -8.83
CA THR A 43 36.97 15.15 -9.04
C THR A 43 36.62 16.20 -7.99
N ALA A 44 35.38 16.18 -7.47
CA ALA A 44 34.91 17.13 -6.45
C ALA A 44 35.48 16.84 -5.04
N TYR A 45 35.92 15.61 -4.78
CA TYR A 45 36.51 15.22 -3.50
C TYR A 45 37.88 15.88 -3.27
N TYR A 46 38.70 16.03 -4.31
CA TYR A 46 40.01 16.66 -4.22
C TYR A 46 39.97 18.20 -4.12
N GLN A 47 39.00 18.85 -4.76
CA GLN A 47 38.91 20.32 -4.72
C GLN A 47 38.35 20.90 -3.41
N LYS A 48 37.70 20.09 -2.56
CA LYS A 48 37.04 20.57 -1.33
C LYS A 48 37.89 20.44 -0.06
N LYS A 49 38.96 19.62 -0.07
CA LYS A 49 39.81 19.37 1.10
C LYS A 49 40.83 20.48 1.38
N THR A 50 41.06 21.40 0.44
CA THR A 50 41.94 22.57 0.60
C THR A 50 41.27 23.78 1.28
N LYS A 51 39.97 23.74 1.59
CA LYS A 51 39.22 24.91 2.08
C LYS A 51 38.57 24.81 3.47
N THR A 52 38.79 23.75 4.24
CA THR A 52 38.10 23.60 5.54
C THR A 52 39.04 23.13 6.64
N SER A 53 39.87 24.07 7.12
CA SER A 53 40.59 23.98 8.38
C SER A 53 40.47 25.31 9.11
N GLN A 54 39.29 25.63 9.65
CA GLN A 54 39.15 26.60 10.73
C GLN A 54 37.77 26.48 11.39
N THR A 55 37.79 26.63 12.72
CA THR A 55 36.69 26.79 13.68
C THR A 55 35.98 25.53 14.23
N SER A 56 36.40 25.23 15.46
CA SER A 56 35.85 24.35 16.49
C SER A 56 34.77 25.03 17.35
N SER A 57 34.15 24.21 18.22
CA SER A 57 33.35 24.53 19.44
C SER A 57 31.90 24.99 19.19
N SER A 58 30.88 24.63 19.97
CA SER A 58 30.77 23.95 21.27
C SER A 58 29.33 23.46 21.49
N GLU A 59 29.20 22.47 22.36
CA GLU A 59 27.98 21.88 22.93
C GLU A 59 27.16 22.86 23.79
N SER A 60 25.86 22.60 23.98
CA SER A 60 25.29 22.30 25.30
C SER A 60 23.77 22.04 25.30
N ASN A 61 23.41 21.18 26.24
CA ASN A 61 22.12 20.57 26.56
C ASN A 61 21.04 21.54 27.04
N LEU A 62 19.77 21.12 26.90
CA LEU A 62 18.71 21.43 27.88
C LEU A 62 17.66 20.31 27.89
N THR A 63 17.64 19.58 29.00
CA THR A 63 16.56 18.70 29.47
C THR A 63 15.65 19.49 30.39
N GLU A 64 14.33 19.38 30.22
CA GLU A 64 13.40 19.77 31.28
C GLU A 64 12.20 18.82 31.33
N SER A 65 12.01 18.28 32.53
CA SER A 65 10.98 17.36 32.98
C SER A 65 9.85 18.12 33.66
N LEU A 66 8.59 17.75 33.41
CA LEU A 66 7.48 18.10 34.29
C LEU A 66 6.53 16.90 34.46
N SER A 67 6.56 16.34 35.66
CA SER A 67 5.48 15.62 36.29
C SER A 67 4.45 16.62 36.85
N VAL A 68 3.21 16.17 37.11
CA VAL A 68 2.46 16.38 38.38
C VAL A 68 0.93 16.21 38.21
N ARG A 69 0.41 15.33 39.09
CA ARG A 69 -0.89 15.26 39.80
C ARG A 69 -2.20 14.82 39.13
N GLU A 70 -2.66 13.70 39.70
CA GLU A 70 -4.01 13.29 40.03
C GLU A 70 -4.76 14.33 40.89
N GLU A 71 -6.09 14.41 40.72
CA GLU A 71 -7.03 14.75 41.78
C GLU A 71 -8.37 14.03 41.58
N ASN A 72 -8.95 13.60 42.71
CA ASN A 72 -10.15 12.81 42.92
C ASN A 72 -11.44 13.66 43.01
N ASN A 73 -12.57 12.95 43.10
CA ASN A 73 -13.93 13.33 43.57
C ASN A 73 -14.96 13.53 42.43
N SER A 74 -16.25 13.15 42.53
CA SER A 74 -17.07 12.38 43.48
C SER A 74 -18.53 12.41 42.95
N ASP A 75 -19.25 11.30 43.09
CA ASP A 75 -20.68 11.19 43.46
C ASP A 75 -21.87 11.84 42.69
N ARG A 76 -22.94 11.01 42.58
CA ARG A 76 -24.41 11.30 42.48
C ARG A 76 -24.95 11.71 41.09
N ASN A 77 -26.11 11.27 40.58
CA ASN A 77 -27.32 10.65 41.14
C ASN A 77 -28.12 9.91 40.03
N ARG A 78 -28.85 8.86 40.43
CA ARG A 78 -29.99 8.26 39.73
C ARG A 78 -31.20 9.20 39.73
N LEU A 79 -32.03 9.15 38.68
CA LEU A 79 -33.49 9.33 38.76
C LEU A 79 -34.16 8.58 37.59
N ASP A 80 -35.01 7.63 37.95
CA ASP A 80 -36.02 6.96 37.14
C ASP A 80 -37.37 7.68 37.30
N ASN A 81 -38.29 7.32 36.39
CA ASN A 81 -39.75 7.52 36.37
C ASN A 81 -40.25 8.67 35.48
N ASP A 82 -41.09 8.31 34.51
CA ASP A 82 -42.53 8.56 34.66
C ASP A 82 -43.37 7.63 33.77
N VAL A 83 -44.45 7.15 34.38
CA VAL A 83 -45.53 6.30 33.88
C VAL A 83 -46.82 7.11 34.09
N GLU A 84 -47.61 7.32 33.05
CA GLU A 84 -49.02 7.73 33.13
C GLU A 84 -49.82 6.85 32.14
N ILE A 85 -50.61 5.89 32.62
CA ILE A 85 -52.03 5.97 33.04
C ILE A 85 -52.95 6.37 31.87
N VAL A 86 -53.63 5.37 31.32
CA VAL A 86 -54.79 5.52 30.42
C VAL A 86 -56.04 5.15 31.23
N GLU A 87 -56.88 6.14 31.53
CA GLU A 87 -58.21 5.93 32.07
C GLU A 87 -59.24 5.84 30.92
N GLU A 88 -59.84 4.66 30.75
CA GLU A 88 -61.03 4.46 29.93
C GLU A 88 -62.29 4.74 30.76
N VAL A 89 -63.03 5.79 30.40
CA VAL A 89 -64.34 6.11 30.98
C VAL A 89 -65.43 5.41 30.17
N GLN A 90 -66.12 4.46 30.82
CA GLN A 90 -67.36 3.86 30.34
C GLN A 90 -68.52 4.87 30.40
N VAL A 91 -69.34 4.93 29.35
CA VAL A 91 -70.66 5.59 29.38
C VAL A 91 -71.75 4.53 29.20
N GLN A 92 -72.56 4.37 30.24
CA GLN A 92 -73.77 3.54 30.27
C GLN A 92 -74.98 4.29 29.69
N GLY A 93 -75.80 3.56 28.92
CA GLY A 93 -77.26 3.52 29.04
C GLY A 93 -78.10 4.73 28.59
N THR A 94 -79.08 4.49 27.70
CA THR A 94 -80.50 4.42 28.10
C THR A 94 -81.38 3.87 26.97
N LYS A 95 -82.33 3.02 27.36
CA LYS A 95 -83.39 2.44 26.53
C LYS A 95 -84.62 3.34 26.54
N GLY A 96 -85.34 3.33 25.41
CA GLY A 96 -86.80 3.42 25.38
C GLY A 96 -87.40 4.81 25.15
N ALA A 97 -87.88 5.06 23.94
CA ALA A 97 -88.94 6.03 23.68
C ALA A 97 -89.97 5.40 22.73
N LYS A 98 -91.25 5.53 23.11
CA LYS A 98 -92.41 5.07 22.33
C LYS A 98 -92.71 6.11 21.24
N ASN A 99 -92.96 5.64 20.02
CA ASN A 99 -93.38 6.48 18.90
C ASN A 99 -94.72 7.16 19.21
N MET A 100 -94.71 8.49 19.26
CA MET A 100 -95.91 9.33 19.32
C MET A 100 -96.16 9.88 17.92
N ARG A 101 -97.25 9.44 17.27
CA ARG A 101 -97.69 10.01 15.98
C ARG A 101 -98.52 11.27 16.23
N ILE A 102 -98.08 12.38 15.67
CA ILE A 102 -98.87 13.63 15.60
C ILE A 102 -99.29 13.78 14.14
N GLY A 103 -100.60 13.70 13.87
CA GLY A 103 -101.15 14.09 12.58
C GLY A 103 -101.18 15.61 12.51
N VAL A 104 -100.39 16.20 11.62
CA VAL A 104 -100.53 17.62 11.24
C VAL A 104 -101.16 17.63 9.85
N GLU A 105 -102.42 18.06 9.78
CA GLU A 105 -103.12 18.24 8.52
C GLU A 105 -102.63 19.56 7.88
N LEU A 106 -101.65 19.46 6.99
CA LEU A 106 -101.21 20.58 6.15
C LEU A 106 -101.96 20.51 4.82
N LYS A 107 -102.86 21.46 4.58
CA LYS A 107 -103.56 21.58 3.29
C LYS A 107 -102.59 22.11 2.24
N TYR A 108 -102.04 21.21 1.42
CA TYR A 108 -101.26 21.56 0.24
C TYR A 108 -102.16 21.62 -1.00
N CYS A 109 -101.75 22.47 -1.94
CA CYS A 109 -102.20 22.45 -3.32
C CYS A 109 -101.56 21.26 -4.06
N SER A 110 -102.36 20.36 -4.63
CA SER A 110 -101.91 19.12 -5.31
C SER A 110 -101.22 19.32 -6.66
N GLY A 111 -101.09 20.55 -7.14
CA GLY A 111 -100.46 20.84 -8.45
C GLY A 111 -98.95 20.70 -8.47
N PHE A 112 -98.30 20.71 -7.30
CA PHE A 112 -96.88 20.39 -7.18
C PHE A 112 -96.66 19.66 -5.87
N SER A 113 -96.63 18.34 -5.96
CA SER A 113 -95.95 17.51 -4.97
C SER A 113 -94.50 17.42 -5.45
N PRO A 114 -93.56 18.27 -4.98
CA PRO A 114 -92.19 17.79 -4.95
C PRO A 114 -92.32 16.56 -4.07
N ASN A 115 -92.10 15.35 -4.59
CA ASN A 115 -92.03 14.17 -3.75
C ASN A 115 -90.87 14.50 -2.79
N PRO A 116 -91.14 15.05 -1.58
CA PRO A 116 -90.08 15.67 -0.84
C PRO A 116 -89.26 14.46 -0.41
N PRO A 117 -87.96 14.44 -0.66
CA PRO A 117 -87.13 13.45 0.03
C PRO A 117 -87.50 13.54 1.53
N ILE A 118 -87.64 12.34 2.13
CA ILE A 118 -88.57 11.96 3.21
C ILE A 118 -88.48 12.83 4.48
N ASN A 119 -87.55 13.78 4.55
CA ASN A 119 -87.51 14.78 5.60
C ASN A 119 -87.20 16.19 5.03
N ILE A 120 -88.25 17.00 4.80
CA ILE A 120 -88.09 18.37 4.30
C ILE A 120 -87.14 19.21 5.16
N LEU A 121 -87.02 18.91 6.46
CA LEU A 121 -86.10 19.58 7.39
C LEU A 121 -84.62 19.26 7.13
N GLN A 122 -84.33 18.14 6.47
CA GLN A 122 -82.97 17.68 6.20
C GLN A 122 -82.54 17.91 4.74
N ASP A 123 -83.51 17.89 3.82
CA ASP A 123 -83.24 17.82 2.39
C ASP A 123 -83.54 19.13 1.65
N PHE A 124 -83.99 20.16 2.36
CA PHE A 124 -84.18 21.50 1.79
C PHE A 124 -83.05 22.45 2.23
N PRO A 125 -82.45 23.25 1.31
CA PRO A 125 -81.42 24.24 1.65
C PRO A 125 -82.06 25.49 2.27
N TYR A 126 -82.37 25.42 3.57
CA TYR A 126 -83.04 26.49 4.31
C TYR A 126 -82.30 27.83 4.29
N GLN A 127 -80.99 27.82 4.01
CA GLN A 127 -80.17 29.02 3.92
C GLN A 127 -80.52 29.90 2.70
N ILE A 128 -81.22 29.36 1.69
CA ILE A 128 -81.76 30.14 0.55
C ILE A 128 -82.94 31.01 0.98
N LEU A 129 -83.61 30.67 2.09
CA LEU A 129 -84.71 31.44 2.65
C LEU A 129 -84.14 32.62 3.44
N ASP A 130 -83.33 33.44 2.78
CA ASP A 130 -82.87 34.68 3.37
C ASP A 130 -84.04 35.67 3.39
N SER A 131 -84.32 36.24 4.57
CA SER A 131 -85.20 37.40 4.83
C SER A 131 -86.74 37.28 4.85
N GLN A 132 -87.37 36.10 4.86
CA GLN A 132 -88.84 36.01 5.07
C GLN A 132 -89.22 35.11 6.26
N PRO A 133 -89.88 35.64 7.32
CA PRO A 133 -90.32 34.83 8.45
C PRO A 133 -91.45 33.89 8.02
N PHE A 134 -91.17 32.58 7.94
CA PHE A 134 -92.22 31.59 7.83
C PHE A 134 -92.86 31.40 9.21
N VAL A 135 -94.14 31.73 9.33
CA VAL A 135 -94.92 31.53 10.55
C VAL A 135 -95.39 30.08 10.57
N ILE A 136 -94.73 29.23 11.35
CA ILE A 136 -95.32 27.94 11.75
C ILE A 136 -96.39 28.26 12.78
N SER A 137 -97.67 28.23 12.39
CA SER A 137 -98.78 28.48 13.31
C SER A 137 -98.81 27.37 14.38
N LYS A 138 -98.45 27.71 15.62
CA LYS A 138 -98.62 26.84 16.79
C LYS A 138 -100.11 26.58 17.06
N GLN A 139 -100.55 25.34 16.98
CA GLN A 139 -101.66 24.90 17.85
C GLN A 139 -101.12 24.70 19.27
N LYS A 140 -101.86 25.20 20.27
CA LYS A 140 -101.49 25.22 21.68
C LYS A 140 -101.20 23.80 22.19
N PHE A 141 -100.00 23.59 22.74
CA PHE A 141 -99.69 22.43 23.58
C PHE A 141 -99.21 22.88 24.96
N HIS A 142 -99.80 22.30 26.00
CA HIS A 142 -99.36 22.45 27.38
C HIS A 142 -98.09 21.63 27.63
N THR A 143 -97.02 22.32 28.02
CA THR A 143 -95.87 21.88 28.83
C THR A 143 -95.37 20.43 28.71
N LYS A 144 -94.30 20.25 27.93
CA LYS A 144 -92.99 19.69 28.37
C LYS A 144 -92.00 19.78 27.20
N GLN A 145 -90.74 20.09 27.50
CA GLN A 145 -89.64 20.18 26.52
C GLN A 145 -89.52 18.88 25.72
N CYS A 146 -89.81 18.93 24.42
CA CYS A 146 -89.46 17.89 23.46
C CYS A 146 -88.23 18.35 22.67
N SER A 147 -87.21 17.51 22.59
CA SER A 147 -86.04 17.74 21.73
C SER A 147 -86.40 17.44 20.26
N LEU A 148 -85.92 18.28 19.35
CA LEU A 148 -86.22 18.29 17.91
C LEU A 148 -85.84 17.02 17.10
N LYS A 149 -85.35 15.95 17.73
CA LYS A 149 -84.77 14.78 17.03
C LYS A 149 -85.76 13.73 16.53
N ASP A 150 -87.03 13.78 16.92
CA ASP A 150 -87.99 12.68 16.66
C ASP A 150 -89.18 13.06 15.75
N PHE A 151 -89.06 14.10 14.91
CA PHE A 151 -90.10 14.44 13.94
C PHE A 151 -89.97 13.59 12.66
N VAL A 152 -90.84 12.60 12.51
CA VAL A 152 -91.18 12.01 11.21
C VAL A 152 -92.56 12.56 10.81
N MET A 153 -92.60 13.40 9.77
CA MET A 153 -93.85 13.89 9.19
C MET A 153 -94.28 12.94 8.07
N ASP A 154 -95.31 12.12 8.31
CA ASP A 154 -96.08 11.50 7.24
C ASP A 154 -97.07 12.54 6.71
N ILE A 155 -96.79 13.09 5.52
CA ILE A 155 -97.66 14.05 4.85
C ILE A 155 -98.61 13.27 3.95
N ASN A 156 -99.89 13.19 4.31
CA ASN A 156 -100.94 12.65 3.43
C ASN A 156 -101.61 13.83 2.71
N VAL A 157 -101.58 13.85 1.37
CA VAL A 157 -102.03 14.99 0.56
C VAL A 157 -103.26 14.60 -0.25
N ASP A 158 -104.45 14.94 0.25
CA ASP A 158 -105.71 14.90 -0.51
C ASP A 158 -106.24 16.33 -0.67
N GLY A 159 -106.12 16.90 -1.87
CA GLY A 159 -106.60 18.24 -2.20
C GLY A 159 -106.69 18.49 -3.71
N GLU A 160 -107.55 19.41 -4.15
CA GLU A 160 -107.74 19.78 -5.55
C GLU A 160 -106.70 20.82 -6.05
N ILE A 161 -106.34 20.74 -7.34
CA ILE A 161 -105.18 21.41 -7.96
C ILE A 161 -105.49 22.89 -8.26
N ASN A 162 -104.70 23.83 -7.68
CA ASN A 162 -104.65 25.23 -8.16
C ASN A 162 -103.64 25.35 -9.34
N LYS A 163 -104.03 26.07 -10.40
CA LYS A 163 -103.27 26.25 -11.65
C LYS A 163 -101.87 26.84 -11.44
N ASP A 164 -101.68 27.69 -10.43
CA ASP A 164 -100.38 28.33 -10.17
C ASP A 164 -99.32 27.35 -9.65
N CYS A 165 -99.73 26.30 -8.92
CA CYS A 165 -98.80 25.28 -8.43
C CYS A 165 -98.23 24.41 -9.57
N SER A 166 -99.02 24.18 -10.63
CA SER A 166 -98.58 23.36 -11.78
C SER A 166 -97.41 23.99 -12.56
N LEU A 167 -97.21 25.31 -12.42
CA LEU A 167 -96.10 26.04 -13.06
C LEU A 167 -94.77 25.85 -12.31
N LEU A 168 -94.80 25.66 -10.98
CA LEU A 168 -93.59 25.41 -10.17
C LEU A 168 -92.90 24.10 -10.57
N GLY A 169 -93.66 23.08 -10.95
CA GLY A 169 -93.12 21.82 -11.48
C GLY A 169 -92.44 21.93 -12.85
N LYS A 170 -92.57 23.07 -13.53
CA LYS A 170 -91.86 23.38 -14.78
C LYS A 170 -90.68 24.34 -14.56
N ASP A 171 -90.53 24.93 -13.39
CA ASP A 171 -89.43 25.84 -13.07
C ASP A 171 -88.09 25.11 -13.10
N SER A 172 -87.24 25.50 -14.06
CA SER A 172 -85.91 24.91 -14.24
C SER A 172 -84.97 25.15 -13.06
N SER A 173 -85.16 26.22 -12.30
CA SER A 173 -84.39 26.56 -11.10
C SER A 173 -84.76 25.62 -9.96
N LEU A 174 -86.05 25.37 -9.74
CA LEU A 174 -86.54 24.45 -8.72
C LEU A 174 -86.15 23.00 -9.02
N LYS A 175 -86.23 22.57 -10.28
CA LYS A 175 -85.71 21.26 -10.73
C LYS A 175 -84.21 21.11 -10.49
N ARG A 176 -83.43 22.17 -10.71
CA ARG A 176 -81.99 22.17 -10.40
C ARG A 176 -81.71 22.08 -8.90
N ILE A 177 -82.50 22.76 -8.06
CA ILE A 177 -82.38 22.67 -6.60
C ILE A 177 -82.72 21.26 -6.12
N LEU A 178 -83.81 20.66 -6.62
CA LEU A 178 -84.22 19.29 -6.27
C LEU A 178 -83.24 18.23 -6.79
N ALA A 179 -82.76 18.36 -8.03
CA ALA A 179 -81.75 17.45 -8.56
C ALA A 179 -80.41 17.55 -7.79
N ARG A 180 -80.08 18.75 -7.28
CA ARG A 180 -78.93 18.95 -6.40
C ARG A 180 -79.17 18.37 -5.02
N SER A 181 -80.34 18.56 -4.42
CA SER A 181 -80.64 18.06 -3.08
C SER A 181 -80.62 16.54 -3.00
N GLN A 182 -80.93 15.86 -4.11
CA GLN A 182 -80.86 14.40 -4.24
C GLN A 182 -79.45 13.85 -4.46
N ASN A 183 -78.45 14.69 -4.74
CA ASN A 183 -77.07 14.24 -4.89
C ASN A 183 -76.31 14.41 -3.57
N ASP A 184 -76.00 13.32 -2.88
CA ASP A 184 -75.30 13.35 -1.59
C ASP A 184 -73.88 13.93 -1.65
N ASP A 185 -73.29 14.04 -2.84
CA ASP A 185 -71.96 14.63 -3.07
C ASP A 185 -72.00 15.77 -4.11
N PRO A 186 -72.51 16.95 -3.73
CA PRO A 186 -72.61 18.10 -4.63
C PRO A 186 -71.21 18.63 -4.98
N SER A 187 -71.04 19.14 -6.20
CA SER A 187 -69.75 19.63 -6.69
C SER A 187 -69.10 20.64 -5.73
N THR A 188 -67.78 20.56 -5.55
CA THR A 188 -66.97 21.32 -4.60
C THR A 188 -67.12 22.85 -4.66
N HIS A 189 -67.62 23.40 -5.77
CA HIS A 189 -67.74 24.84 -6.01
C HIS A 189 -69.12 25.43 -5.67
N ILE A 190 -70.08 24.64 -5.17
CA ILE A 190 -71.40 25.16 -4.80
C ILE A 190 -71.28 25.93 -3.48
N PRO A 191 -71.73 27.21 -3.41
CA PRO A 191 -71.74 27.96 -2.16
C PRO A 191 -72.55 27.24 -1.08
N ASN A 192 -72.11 27.33 0.17
CA ASN A 192 -72.72 26.58 1.28
C ASN A 192 -74.22 26.88 1.47
N GLU A 193 -74.67 28.08 1.07
CA GLU A 193 -76.06 28.53 1.11
C GLU A 193 -77.01 27.67 0.28
N TYR A 194 -76.50 26.98 -0.75
CA TYR A 194 -77.30 26.14 -1.65
C TYR A 194 -77.23 24.65 -1.33
N LEU A 195 -76.59 24.27 -0.20
CA LEU A 195 -76.44 22.87 0.22
C LEU A 195 -77.53 22.49 1.22
N THR A 196 -78.04 21.26 1.13
CA THR A 196 -78.98 20.72 2.12
C THR A 196 -78.30 20.46 3.47
N PHE A 197 -79.08 20.24 4.53
CA PHE A 197 -78.52 19.90 5.84
C PHE A 197 -77.69 18.60 5.78
N ASN A 198 -78.18 17.57 5.08
CA ASN A 198 -77.45 16.32 4.90
C ASN A 198 -76.15 16.51 4.11
N GLN A 199 -76.15 17.34 3.07
CA GLN A 199 -74.94 17.69 2.32
C GLN A 199 -73.95 18.50 3.16
N LEU A 200 -74.43 19.46 3.97
CA LEU A 200 -73.59 20.23 4.89
C LEU A 200 -73.01 19.34 5.98
N LYS A 201 -73.78 18.38 6.51
CA LYS A 201 -73.31 17.37 7.47
C LYS A 201 -72.25 16.47 6.84
N ASN A 202 -72.49 15.93 5.65
CA ASN A 202 -71.50 15.13 4.92
C ASN A 202 -70.23 15.92 4.60
N LYS A 203 -70.37 17.19 4.19
CA LYS A 203 -69.23 18.11 3.97
C LYS A 203 -68.48 18.38 5.26
N LEU A 204 -69.18 18.55 6.38
CA LEU A 204 -68.59 18.73 7.71
C LEU A 204 -67.84 17.46 8.15
N GLU A 205 -68.43 16.28 8.01
CA GLU A 205 -67.79 14.99 8.32
C GLU A 205 -66.57 14.73 7.42
N LYS A 206 -66.67 15.01 6.11
CA LYS A 206 -65.53 14.96 5.18
C LYS A 206 -64.42 15.92 5.60
N ASN A 207 -64.78 17.15 5.98
CA ASN A 207 -63.82 18.13 6.48
C ASN A 207 -63.21 17.73 7.82
N GLN A 208 -63.97 17.14 8.74
CA GLN A 208 -63.47 16.62 10.01
C GLN A 208 -62.52 15.44 9.79
N LYS A 209 -62.85 14.50 8.88
CA LYS A 209 -61.94 13.42 8.46
C LYS A 209 -60.68 13.97 7.81
N LYS A 210 -60.80 14.98 6.95
CA LYS A 210 -59.63 15.65 6.34
C LYS A 210 -58.78 16.36 7.39
N ALA A 211 -59.40 17.05 8.35
CA ALA A 211 -58.72 17.72 9.44
C ALA A 211 -58.00 16.72 10.36
N SER A 212 -58.61 15.58 10.68
CA SER A 212 -57.97 14.54 11.49
C SER A 212 -56.80 13.88 10.74
N LEU A 213 -56.96 13.60 9.44
CA LEU A 213 -55.86 13.11 8.59
C LEU A 213 -54.70 14.10 8.53
N LEU A 214 -54.97 15.38 8.27
CA LEU A 214 -53.96 16.44 8.28
C LEU A 214 -53.31 16.60 9.66
N SER A 215 -54.07 16.42 10.74
CA SER A 215 -53.52 16.44 12.10
C SER A 215 -52.54 15.28 12.34
N ILE A 216 -52.87 14.08 11.87
CA ILE A 216 -51.97 12.90 11.95
C ILE A 216 -50.72 13.12 11.09
N GLU A 217 -50.87 13.68 9.89
CA GLU A 217 -49.74 14.02 9.02
C GLU A 217 -48.82 15.07 9.64
N ASN A 218 -49.38 16.15 10.19
CA ASN A 218 -48.63 17.18 10.91
C ASN A 218 -47.88 16.59 12.10
N TYR A 219 -48.50 15.68 12.87
CA TYR A 219 -47.84 14.99 13.96
C TYR A 219 -46.65 14.14 13.48
N LYS A 220 -46.82 13.37 12.40
CA LYS A 220 -45.73 12.59 11.77
C LYS A 220 -44.60 13.49 11.28
N LEU A 221 -44.92 14.64 10.68
CA LEU A 221 -43.94 15.62 10.23
C LEU A 221 -43.20 16.25 11.41
N ASN A 222 -43.90 16.64 12.46
CA ASN A 222 -43.29 17.19 13.67
C ASN A 222 -42.35 16.19 14.34
N ASN A 223 -42.76 14.93 14.46
CA ASN A 223 -41.89 13.87 14.99
C ASN A 223 -40.65 13.66 14.11
N LYS A 224 -40.80 13.73 12.79
CA LYS A 224 -39.67 13.65 11.85
C LYS A 224 -38.72 14.84 12.00
N VAL A 225 -39.26 16.06 12.15
CA VAL A 225 -38.48 17.28 12.40
C VAL A 225 -37.75 17.18 13.73
N GLU A 226 -38.39 16.68 14.78
CA GLU A 226 -37.77 16.48 16.10
C GLU A 226 -36.62 15.45 16.03
N GLN A 227 -36.82 14.33 15.34
CA GLN A 227 -35.79 13.31 15.10
C GLN A 227 -34.60 13.87 14.30
N LEU A 228 -34.87 14.67 13.26
CA LEU A 228 -33.83 15.35 12.49
C LEU A 228 -33.09 16.39 13.34
N GLY A 229 -33.79 17.12 14.20
CA GLY A 229 -33.19 18.06 15.15
C GLY A 229 -32.26 17.38 16.16
N LYS A 230 -32.68 16.24 16.73
CA LYS A 230 -31.85 15.40 17.61
C LYS A 230 -30.60 14.90 16.86
N THR A 231 -30.78 14.41 15.64
CA THR A 231 -29.68 13.94 14.79
C THR A 231 -28.68 15.06 14.47
N LEU A 232 -29.17 16.25 14.09
CA LEU A 232 -28.34 17.42 13.84
C LEU A 232 -27.56 17.86 15.08
N SER A 233 -28.18 17.79 16.26
CA SER A 233 -27.51 18.07 17.53
C SER A 233 -26.32 17.12 17.77
N PHE A 234 -26.47 15.82 17.49
CA PHE A 234 -25.36 14.86 17.58
C PHE A 234 -24.25 15.16 16.57
N TYR A 235 -24.58 15.54 15.34
CA TYR A 235 -23.57 15.96 14.35
C TYR A 235 -22.80 17.19 14.82
N LYS A 236 -23.48 18.21 15.35
CA LYS A 236 -22.84 19.40 15.92
C LYS A 236 -21.90 19.03 17.07
N ARG A 237 -22.37 18.20 18.01
CA ARG A 237 -21.54 17.71 19.13
C ARG A 237 -20.33 16.94 18.64
N PHE A 238 -20.48 16.09 17.63
CA PHE A 238 -19.39 15.34 17.04
C PHE A 238 -18.33 16.26 16.41
N VAL A 239 -18.73 17.27 15.64
CA VAL A 239 -17.80 18.25 15.04
C VAL A 239 -17.07 19.05 16.12
N ILE A 240 -17.79 19.55 17.12
CA ILE A 240 -17.19 20.27 18.26
C ILE A 240 -16.21 19.36 19.00
N TYR A 241 -16.60 18.12 19.29
CA TYR A 241 -15.77 17.17 20.01
C TYR A 241 -14.45 16.85 19.28
N ILE A 242 -14.50 16.70 17.95
CA ILE A 242 -13.30 16.49 17.13
C ILE A 242 -12.41 17.74 17.10
N ALA A 243 -13.00 18.93 17.08
CA ALA A 243 -12.25 20.18 17.08
C ALA A 243 -11.51 20.40 18.41
N GLU A 244 -12.12 20.02 19.53
CA GLU A 244 -11.58 20.22 20.87
C GLU A 244 -10.61 19.11 21.31
N ASN A 245 -10.79 17.88 20.85
CA ASN A 245 -10.05 16.72 21.34
C ASN A 245 -9.19 16.07 20.25
N LYS A 246 -7.95 15.70 20.61
CA LYS A 246 -7.11 14.85 19.76
C LYS A 246 -7.57 13.39 19.86
N VAL A 247 -8.58 13.01 19.08
CA VAL A 247 -9.09 11.63 19.02
C VAL A 247 -8.10 10.73 18.28
N PRO A 248 -7.46 9.74 18.92
CA PRO A 248 -6.52 8.85 18.25
C PRO A 248 -7.24 8.07 17.14
N ARG A 249 -6.70 8.15 15.92
CA ARG A 249 -7.16 7.37 14.75
C ARG A 249 -8.66 7.55 14.45
N LEU A 250 -9.15 8.79 14.53
CA LEU A 250 -10.53 9.19 14.23
C LEU A 250 -11.04 8.61 12.90
N HIS A 251 -10.24 8.70 11.83
CA HIS A 251 -10.63 8.24 10.49
C HIS A 251 -11.04 6.75 10.50
N PHE A 252 -10.30 5.90 11.20
CA PHE A 252 -10.57 4.47 11.27
C PHE A 252 -11.85 4.19 12.08
N LEU A 253 -12.01 4.85 13.21
CA LEU A 253 -13.19 4.71 14.06
C LEU A 253 -14.48 5.07 13.30
N VAL A 254 -14.45 6.20 12.58
CA VAL A 254 -15.56 6.66 11.75
C VAL A 254 -15.82 5.66 10.62
N ASN A 255 -14.80 5.25 9.87
CA ASN A 255 -14.96 4.30 8.77
C ASN A 255 -15.54 2.95 9.23
N VAL A 256 -15.05 2.38 10.34
CA VAL A 256 -15.58 1.13 10.90
C VAL A 256 -17.04 1.29 11.33
N ALA A 257 -17.40 2.41 11.95
CA ALA A 257 -18.77 2.65 12.37
C ALA A 257 -19.72 2.84 11.17
N LEU A 258 -19.29 3.57 10.14
CA LEU A 258 -20.06 3.77 8.91
C LEU A 258 -20.26 2.44 8.15
N ASN A 259 -19.21 1.63 8.00
CA ASN A 259 -19.31 0.31 7.36
C ASN A 259 -20.24 -0.65 8.10
N ASN A 260 -20.44 -0.43 9.41
CA ASN A 260 -21.39 -1.19 10.23
C ASN A 260 -22.76 -0.51 10.37
N ASN A 261 -23.07 0.48 9.54
CA ASN A 261 -24.30 1.27 9.56
C ASN A 261 -24.66 1.81 10.95
N ARG A 262 -23.67 2.24 11.72
CA ARG A 262 -23.87 2.76 13.09
C ARG A 262 -24.26 4.23 13.05
N SER A 263 -25.10 4.64 14.01
CA SER A 263 -25.57 6.01 14.13
C SER A 263 -24.44 6.96 14.58
N ILE A 264 -24.59 8.25 14.28
CA ILE A 264 -23.65 9.29 14.73
C ILE A 264 -23.47 9.33 16.25
N GLN A 265 -24.53 8.99 17.01
CA GLN A 265 -24.47 8.89 18.46
C GLN A 265 -23.51 7.78 18.91
N TYR A 266 -23.50 6.64 18.21
CA TYR A 266 -22.56 5.56 18.48
C TYR A 266 -21.11 5.98 18.16
N ILE A 267 -20.90 6.69 17.05
CA ILE A 267 -19.59 7.22 16.66
C ILE A 267 -19.08 8.17 17.75
N LEU A 268 -19.92 9.12 18.17
CA LEU A 268 -19.58 10.06 19.23
C LEU A 268 -19.23 9.33 20.53
N GLY A 269 -20.04 8.36 20.95
CA GLY A 269 -19.75 7.54 22.13
C GLY A 269 -18.41 6.81 22.04
N LYS A 270 -18.08 6.25 20.87
CA LYS A 270 -16.77 5.61 20.64
C LYS A 270 -15.62 6.61 20.64
N CYS A 271 -15.81 7.82 20.12
CA CYS A 271 -14.82 8.89 20.23
C CYS A 271 -14.61 9.31 21.68
N THR A 272 -15.68 9.37 22.48
CA THR A 272 -15.60 9.61 23.92
C THR A 272 -14.83 8.50 24.63
N ASP A 273 -15.18 7.23 24.37
CA ASP A 273 -14.46 6.08 24.91
C ASP A 273 -12.97 6.09 24.52
N ALA A 274 -12.64 6.53 23.29
CA ALA A 274 -11.28 6.57 22.78
C ALA A 274 -10.42 7.65 23.46
N VAL A 275 -10.97 8.85 23.66
CA VAL A 275 -10.29 9.93 24.40
C VAL A 275 -10.12 9.56 25.88
N ALA A 276 -11.10 8.89 26.47
CA ALA A 276 -11.03 8.35 27.83
C ALA A 276 -10.06 7.15 27.96
N GLY A 277 -9.49 6.64 26.86
CA GLY A 277 -8.60 5.48 26.85
C GLY A 277 -9.30 4.14 27.10
N VAL A 278 -10.63 4.13 27.25
CA VAL A 278 -11.46 2.93 27.42
C VAL A 278 -11.51 2.11 26.14
N TYR A 279 -11.50 2.79 24.98
CA TYR A 279 -11.50 2.16 23.67
C TYR A 279 -10.20 2.40 22.91
N LYS A 280 -9.50 1.32 22.52
CA LYS A 280 -8.35 1.38 21.63
C LYS A 280 -8.75 0.88 20.24
N ALA A 281 -8.75 1.77 19.26
CA ALA A 281 -9.04 1.43 17.87
C ALA A 281 -8.07 0.36 17.35
N ARG A 282 -8.57 -0.65 16.62
CA ARG A 282 -7.74 -1.70 16.03
C ARG A 282 -6.88 -1.15 14.91
N PHE A 283 -5.63 -1.58 14.80
CA PHE A 283 -4.72 -1.19 13.71
C PHE A 283 -5.12 -1.86 12.39
N ASP A 284 -5.09 -1.11 11.29
CA ASP A 284 -5.27 -1.65 9.93
C ASP A 284 -3.97 -2.29 9.43
N GLN A 285 -3.96 -2.81 8.20
CA GLN A 285 -2.77 -3.48 7.65
C GLN A 285 -1.63 -2.49 7.37
N ASP A 286 -1.93 -1.29 6.90
CA ASP A 286 -0.94 -0.25 6.59
C ASP A 286 -0.20 0.20 7.85
N ASP A 287 -0.92 0.43 8.96
CA ASP A 287 -0.33 0.75 10.27
C ASP A 287 0.60 -0.36 10.76
N LYS A 288 0.19 -1.61 10.50
CA LYS A 288 0.96 -2.77 10.92
C LYS A 288 2.23 -2.95 10.08
N ASP A 289 2.14 -2.71 8.78
CA ASP A 289 3.28 -2.75 7.87
C ASP A 289 4.25 -1.60 8.15
N LEU A 290 3.73 -0.39 8.43
CA LEU A 290 4.52 0.75 8.87
C LEU A 290 5.20 0.47 10.23
N ALA A 291 4.50 -0.13 11.18
CA ALA A 291 5.09 -0.52 12.45
C ALA A 291 6.19 -1.57 12.29
N PHE A 292 6.00 -2.53 11.39
CA PHE A 292 7.04 -3.49 11.06
C PHE A 292 8.26 -2.80 10.43
N LEU A 293 8.03 -1.84 9.53
CA LEU A 293 9.09 -1.05 8.91
C LEU A 293 9.86 -0.21 9.93
N VAL A 294 9.15 0.48 10.83
CA VAL A 294 9.75 1.21 11.95
C VAL A 294 10.54 0.27 12.86
N LEU A 295 9.99 -0.90 13.20
CA LEU A 295 10.70 -1.89 14.01
C LEU A 295 12.00 -2.35 13.33
N LYS A 296 12.01 -2.44 12.00
CA LYS A 296 13.18 -2.88 11.23
C LYS A 296 14.25 -1.81 11.08
N PHE A 297 13.88 -0.56 10.84
CA PHE A 297 14.86 0.51 10.59
C PHE A 297 15.15 1.39 11.81
N GLY A 298 14.14 1.66 12.64
CA GLY A 298 14.26 2.47 13.85
C GLY A 298 14.38 1.66 15.15
N GLY A 299 14.20 0.34 15.08
CA GLY A 299 14.31 -0.56 16.21
C GLY A 299 13.13 -0.51 17.20
N PRO A 300 13.19 -1.32 18.27
CA PRO A 300 12.11 -1.43 19.25
C PRO A 300 11.82 -0.11 19.98
N SER A 301 12.85 0.69 20.26
CA SER A 301 12.72 1.95 21.01
C SER A 301 11.92 2.99 20.24
N LEU A 302 12.18 3.17 18.94
CA LEU A 302 11.38 4.10 18.13
C LEU A 302 9.93 3.62 18.01
N LEU A 303 9.72 2.32 17.79
CA LEU A 303 8.36 1.78 17.74
C LEU A 303 7.63 1.95 19.08
N ASP A 304 8.30 1.78 20.21
CA ASP A 304 7.70 1.98 21.54
C ASP A 304 7.29 3.44 21.76
N ILE A 305 8.10 4.41 21.34
CA ILE A 305 7.72 5.84 21.36
C ILE A 305 6.46 6.08 20.52
N LEU A 306 6.40 5.54 19.30
CA LEU A 306 5.24 5.70 18.41
C LEU A 306 4.00 4.96 18.92
N TYR A 307 4.17 3.83 19.59
CA TYR A 307 3.10 3.11 20.27
C TYR A 307 2.55 3.91 21.46
N ARG A 308 3.42 4.48 22.30
CA ARG A 308 3.01 5.37 23.41
C ARG A 308 2.33 6.63 22.92
N ALA A 309 2.71 7.13 21.75
CA ALA A 309 2.04 8.23 21.06
C ALA A 309 0.72 7.81 20.38
N ASN A 310 0.28 6.55 20.50
CA ASN A 310 -0.90 5.96 19.86
C ASN A 310 -0.91 6.09 18.32
N VAL A 311 0.26 6.18 17.69
CA VAL A 311 0.41 6.25 16.24
C VAL A 311 0.45 4.85 15.63
N LEU A 312 1.23 3.94 16.22
CA LEU A 312 1.49 2.61 15.68
C LEU A 312 1.19 1.49 16.69
N PRO A 313 1.02 0.24 16.23
CA PRO A 313 0.87 -0.92 17.11
C PRO A 313 2.11 -1.20 17.96
N SER A 314 1.91 -1.97 19.03
CA SER A 314 2.98 -2.36 19.94
C SER A 314 4.04 -3.24 19.26
N THR A 315 5.23 -3.27 19.85
CA THR A 315 6.35 -4.12 19.42
C THR A 315 5.95 -5.59 19.30
N SER A 316 5.23 -6.14 20.30
CA SER A 316 4.75 -7.53 20.27
C SER A 316 3.82 -7.80 19.10
N LEU A 317 2.94 -6.85 18.76
CA LEU A 317 2.05 -6.98 17.61
C LEU A 317 2.85 -6.92 16.30
N ALA A 318 3.78 -5.97 16.17
CA ALA A 318 4.67 -5.86 15.01
C ALA A 318 5.52 -7.13 14.81
N TYR A 319 6.07 -7.73 15.86
CA TYR A 319 6.77 -9.03 15.79
C TYR A 319 5.86 -10.19 15.43
N ARG A 320 4.65 -10.26 15.99
CA ARG A 320 3.69 -11.31 15.62
C ARG A 320 3.30 -11.22 14.15
N MET A 321 3.33 -10.01 13.59
CA MET A 321 3.03 -9.77 12.19
C MET A 321 4.21 -9.98 11.26
N SER A 322 5.42 -9.65 11.71
CA SER A 322 6.62 -10.03 10.97
C SER A 322 6.67 -11.53 10.70
N LYS A 323 6.17 -12.34 11.65
CA LYS A 323 6.05 -13.80 11.53
C LYS A 323 5.07 -14.27 10.44
N LYS A 324 4.17 -13.39 9.98
CA LYS A 324 3.25 -13.64 8.86
C LYS A 324 3.78 -13.14 7.52
N GLY A 325 4.87 -12.37 7.53
CA GLY A 325 5.54 -11.94 6.31
C GLY A 325 6.09 -13.13 5.53
N ALA A 326 6.30 -12.91 4.23
CA ALA A 326 6.94 -13.83 3.31
C ALA A 326 8.40 -14.06 3.76
N HIS A 327 8.58 -15.01 4.68
CA HIS A 327 9.89 -15.46 5.11
C HIS A 327 10.49 -16.28 3.98
N LEU A 328 11.77 -16.01 3.70
CA LEU A 328 12.55 -16.94 2.91
C LEU A 328 12.43 -18.31 3.57
N LYS A 329 11.96 -19.26 2.77
CA LYS A 329 11.92 -20.66 3.14
C LYS A 329 13.35 -21.12 3.29
N SER A 330 13.55 -21.92 4.31
CA SER A 330 14.86 -22.46 4.66
C SER A 330 14.91 -23.93 4.29
N PHE A 331 16.12 -24.43 4.06
CA PHE A 331 16.45 -25.79 3.65
C PHE A 331 16.18 -26.85 4.72
N VAL A 332 15.73 -26.43 5.91
CA VAL A 332 15.47 -27.31 7.05
C VAL A 332 14.43 -28.39 6.74
N ASP A 333 13.48 -28.08 5.85
CA ASP A 333 12.31 -28.92 5.57
C ASP A 333 12.21 -29.41 4.13
N MET A 334 13.10 -28.98 3.24
CA MET A 334 12.90 -29.16 1.80
C MET A 334 14.21 -29.18 1.03
N SER A 335 14.17 -29.79 -0.15
CA SER A 335 15.32 -29.76 -1.05
C SER A 335 15.67 -28.31 -1.43
N TYR A 336 16.92 -28.05 -1.80
CA TYR A 336 17.28 -26.71 -2.28
C TYR A 336 16.47 -26.29 -3.52
N LYS A 337 16.01 -27.24 -4.33
CA LYS A 337 15.16 -26.99 -5.50
C LYS A 337 13.80 -26.46 -5.08
N ASP A 338 13.19 -27.07 -4.08
CA ASP A 338 11.89 -26.64 -3.54
C ASP A 338 12.02 -25.30 -2.83
N CYS A 339 13.09 -25.11 -2.05
CA CYS A 339 13.41 -23.85 -1.40
C CYS A 339 13.58 -22.72 -2.42
N PHE A 340 14.37 -22.96 -3.47
CA PHE A 340 14.50 -22.05 -4.60
C PHE A 340 13.15 -21.75 -5.22
N ASN A 341 12.34 -22.78 -5.53
CA ASN A 341 11.06 -22.61 -6.20
C ASN A 341 10.06 -21.79 -5.39
N GLU A 342 9.92 -22.06 -4.10
CA GLU A 342 9.05 -21.30 -3.19
C GLU A 342 9.53 -19.85 -3.06
N ASN A 343 10.84 -19.64 -2.81
CA ASN A 343 11.40 -18.30 -2.66
C ASN A 343 11.34 -17.50 -3.96
N PHE A 344 11.57 -18.14 -5.10
CA PHE A 344 11.49 -17.51 -6.41
C PHE A 344 10.06 -17.08 -6.71
N ASN A 345 9.07 -17.96 -6.55
CA ASN A 345 7.67 -17.61 -6.77
C ASN A 345 7.24 -16.47 -5.85
N MET A 346 7.60 -16.53 -4.56
CA MET A 346 7.29 -15.48 -3.60
C MET A 346 7.85 -14.09 -3.99
N LYS A 347 8.93 -14.04 -4.77
CA LYS A 347 9.60 -12.78 -5.15
C LYS A 347 9.30 -12.31 -6.57
N PHE A 348 9.00 -13.22 -7.48
CA PHE A 348 8.94 -12.95 -8.92
C PHE A 348 7.60 -13.36 -9.57
N GLU A 349 6.70 -14.02 -8.84
CA GLU A 349 5.37 -14.37 -9.36
C GLU A 349 4.54 -13.11 -9.64
N GLY A 350 4.00 -13.01 -10.87
CA GLY A 350 3.15 -11.90 -11.31
C GLY A 350 3.88 -10.64 -11.80
N ASP A 351 5.22 -10.57 -11.72
CA ASP A 351 5.97 -9.41 -12.18
C ASP A 351 6.57 -9.64 -13.57
N GLU A 352 5.81 -9.34 -14.63
CA GLU A 352 6.33 -9.39 -16.01
C GLU A 352 7.53 -8.47 -16.24
N SER A 353 7.69 -7.43 -15.42
CA SER A 353 8.79 -6.52 -15.54
C SER A 353 10.13 -7.19 -15.20
N SER A 354 10.10 -8.31 -14.46
CA SER A 354 11.26 -9.07 -14.02
C SER A 354 11.87 -10.00 -15.10
N LYS A 355 11.23 -10.15 -16.26
CA LYS A 355 11.63 -11.09 -17.34
C LYS A 355 12.94 -10.72 -18.06
N PHE A 356 13.52 -9.54 -17.85
CA PHE A 356 14.63 -9.05 -18.67
C PHE A 356 15.94 -8.95 -17.89
N GLY A 357 16.95 -9.64 -18.43
CA GLY A 357 18.35 -9.46 -18.08
C GLY A 357 18.68 -9.84 -16.65
N LEU A 358 18.26 -11.02 -16.20
CA LEU A 358 18.54 -11.46 -14.84
C LEU A 358 19.98 -11.88 -14.63
N SER A 359 20.47 -11.63 -13.43
CA SER A 359 21.82 -11.91 -13.00
C SER A 359 21.75 -12.64 -11.67
N ILE A 360 22.30 -13.86 -11.65
CA ILE A 360 22.43 -14.68 -10.45
C ILE A 360 23.69 -14.20 -9.74
N LYS A 361 23.58 -13.76 -8.48
CA LYS A 361 24.73 -13.31 -7.70
C LYS A 361 24.83 -14.13 -6.43
N SER A 362 26.04 -14.59 -6.15
CA SER A 362 26.30 -15.45 -4.99
C SER A 362 27.56 -15.01 -4.27
N ASP A 363 27.46 -14.96 -2.94
CA ASP A 363 28.57 -14.63 -2.06
C ASP A 363 28.42 -15.38 -0.73
N GLU A 364 29.53 -15.56 -0.01
CA GLU A 364 29.53 -16.21 1.30
C GLU A 364 29.44 -15.18 2.42
N THR A 365 28.69 -15.54 3.46
CA THR A 365 28.68 -14.79 4.71
C THR A 365 29.03 -15.69 5.87
N PHE A 366 29.86 -15.18 6.77
CA PHE A 366 30.15 -15.88 8.02
C PHE A 366 28.88 -15.99 8.86
N ILE A 367 28.64 -17.20 9.37
CA ILE A 367 27.55 -17.49 10.29
C ILE A 367 28.11 -18.03 11.60
N ASN A 368 27.37 -17.84 12.69
CA ASN A 368 27.75 -18.40 13.97
C ASN A 368 27.63 -19.93 13.91
N PRO A 369 28.72 -20.70 14.06
CA PRO A 369 28.69 -22.14 13.93
C PRO A 369 28.02 -22.74 15.17
N ARG A 370 26.70 -22.92 15.13
CA ARG A 370 25.93 -23.52 16.22
C ARG A 370 24.68 -24.25 15.74
N LEU A 371 24.42 -25.40 16.34
CA LEU A 371 23.13 -26.05 16.27
C LEU A 371 22.08 -25.23 17.05
N ARG A 372 20.83 -25.27 16.60
CA ARG A 372 19.69 -24.70 17.30
C ARG A 372 18.48 -25.61 17.16
N TYR A 373 17.57 -25.51 18.10
CA TYR A 373 16.25 -26.13 17.96
C TYR A 373 15.27 -25.10 17.38
N ASP A 374 14.63 -25.43 16.26
CA ASP A 374 13.47 -24.72 15.73
C ASP A 374 12.19 -25.37 16.24
N SER A 375 11.57 -24.75 17.23
CA SER A 375 10.32 -25.23 17.83
C SER A 375 9.13 -25.20 16.89
N LYS A 376 9.18 -24.41 15.80
CA LYS A 376 8.07 -24.34 14.84
C LYS A 376 8.06 -25.55 13.91
N ALA A 377 9.23 -25.96 13.43
CA ALA A 377 9.40 -27.15 12.60
C ALA A 377 9.59 -28.43 13.45
N ASN A 378 9.83 -28.28 14.75
CA ASN A 378 10.24 -29.34 15.66
C ASN A 378 11.51 -30.07 15.18
N LYS A 379 12.52 -29.29 14.78
CA LYS A 379 13.76 -29.80 14.18
C LYS A 379 15.02 -29.17 14.77
N ILE A 380 16.12 -29.91 14.70
CA ILE A 380 17.46 -29.38 14.96
C ILE A 380 18.00 -28.79 13.66
N VAL A 381 18.40 -27.52 13.70
CA VAL A 381 18.90 -26.75 12.56
C VAL A 381 20.34 -26.31 12.79
N GLY A 382 21.03 -25.92 11.71
CA GLY A 382 22.42 -25.43 11.79
C GLY A 382 23.48 -26.47 11.44
N THR A 383 23.11 -27.51 10.67
CA THR A 383 24.04 -28.42 10.00
C THR A 383 24.37 -27.89 8.59
N CYS A 384 25.52 -28.31 8.03
CA CYS A 384 25.87 -28.01 6.65
C CYS A 384 24.95 -28.77 5.69
N TYR A 385 24.62 -28.15 4.56
CA TYR A 385 23.67 -28.73 3.61
C TYR A 385 24.21 -30.00 2.95
N GLU A 386 25.50 -30.07 2.63
CA GLU A 386 26.10 -31.19 1.89
C GLU A 386 25.98 -32.52 2.63
N HIS A 387 25.90 -32.46 3.97
CA HIS A 387 25.85 -33.65 4.82
C HIS A 387 24.52 -33.80 5.58
N HIS A 388 23.57 -32.86 5.41
CA HIS A 388 22.32 -32.89 6.19
C HIS A 388 21.46 -34.13 5.89
N GLY A 389 21.50 -34.63 4.65
CA GLY A 389 20.69 -35.78 4.22
C GLY A 389 21.06 -37.10 4.90
N ASN A 390 22.21 -37.15 5.58
CA ASN A 390 22.69 -38.36 6.26
C ASN A 390 22.10 -38.54 7.67
N VAL A 391 21.31 -37.57 8.16
CA VAL A 391 20.81 -37.56 9.54
C VAL A 391 19.35 -37.11 9.60
N ASN A 392 18.57 -37.76 10.47
CA ASN A 392 17.25 -37.28 10.82
C ASN A 392 17.38 -36.05 11.72
N LEU A 393 16.83 -34.91 11.28
CA LEU A 393 16.85 -33.66 12.03
C LEU A 393 15.57 -33.43 12.84
N ASP A 394 14.57 -34.31 12.74
CA ASP A 394 13.38 -34.25 13.58
C ASP A 394 13.76 -34.47 15.04
N PHE A 395 13.26 -33.61 15.93
CA PHE A 395 13.50 -33.75 17.36
C PHE A 395 12.27 -34.34 18.05
N LYS A 396 12.27 -35.65 18.29
CA LYS A 396 11.20 -36.37 18.99
C LYS A 396 11.61 -36.69 20.42
N THR A 397 12.86 -37.07 20.62
CA THR A 397 13.42 -37.46 21.93
C THR A 397 14.83 -36.90 22.12
N MET A 398 15.36 -37.00 23.35
CA MET A 398 16.76 -36.65 23.62
C MET A 398 17.75 -37.58 22.91
N GLU A 399 17.35 -38.83 22.65
CA GLU A 399 18.15 -39.80 21.89
C GLU A 399 18.45 -39.29 20.47
N ASP A 400 17.51 -38.59 19.82
CA ASP A 400 17.75 -37.96 18.51
C ASP A 400 18.90 -36.94 18.57
N ALA A 401 19.01 -36.19 19.67
CA ALA A 401 20.10 -35.23 19.88
C ALA A 401 21.43 -35.92 20.20
N GLU A 402 21.42 -37.02 20.94
CA GLU A 402 22.60 -37.85 21.21
C GLU A 402 23.14 -38.46 19.92
N ILE A 403 22.27 -39.03 19.08
CA ILE A 403 22.63 -39.55 17.75
C ILE A 403 23.25 -38.43 16.88
N LEU A 404 22.67 -37.24 16.90
CA LEU A 404 23.22 -36.10 16.15
C LEU A 404 24.61 -35.71 16.68
N GLN A 405 24.81 -35.73 18.00
CA GLN A 405 26.10 -35.45 18.63
C GLN A 405 27.15 -36.51 18.29
N GLU A 406 26.78 -37.80 18.26
CA GLU A 406 27.66 -38.89 17.85
C GLU A 406 28.11 -38.70 16.40
N LYS A 407 27.18 -38.38 15.49
CA LYS A 407 27.51 -38.14 14.07
C LYS A 407 28.35 -36.88 13.85
N LEU A 408 28.14 -35.83 14.64
CA LEU A 408 29.03 -34.66 14.68
C LEU A 408 30.44 -35.05 15.14
N SER A 409 30.54 -35.88 16.18
CA SER A 409 31.82 -36.34 16.73
C SER A 409 32.56 -37.26 15.78
N ALA A 410 31.83 -38.06 14.99
CA ALA A 410 32.36 -38.91 13.93
C ALA A 410 32.76 -38.11 12.67
N GLY A 411 32.37 -36.83 12.55
CA GLY A 411 32.64 -36.01 11.37
C GLY A 411 31.79 -36.38 10.14
N GLU A 412 30.68 -37.10 10.34
CA GLU A 412 29.71 -37.43 9.29
C GLU A 412 28.86 -36.22 8.90
N ILE A 413 28.65 -35.32 9.85
CA ILE A 413 28.00 -34.02 9.66
C ILE A 413 28.88 -32.91 10.21
N HIS A 414 28.72 -31.70 9.67
CA HIS A 414 29.51 -30.55 10.06
C HIS A 414 28.60 -29.39 10.45
N ILE A 415 29.10 -28.55 11.35
CA ILE A 415 28.50 -27.25 11.67
C ILE A 415 29.12 -26.22 10.71
N PRO A 416 28.31 -25.59 9.84
CA PRO A 416 28.78 -24.66 8.84
C PRO A 416 29.30 -23.38 9.52
N LYS A 417 30.43 -22.85 9.04
CA LYS A 417 30.97 -21.54 9.45
C LYS A 417 30.56 -20.43 8.50
N GLU A 418 30.16 -20.80 7.29
CA GLU A 418 29.82 -19.91 6.19
C GLU A 418 28.47 -20.33 5.60
N CYS A 419 27.81 -19.37 4.97
CA CYS A 419 26.56 -19.58 4.24
C CYS A 419 26.66 -18.88 2.90
N LEU A 420 26.53 -19.65 1.82
CA LEU A 420 26.43 -19.14 0.47
C LEU A 420 25.03 -18.53 0.27
N VAL A 421 24.99 -17.21 0.14
CA VAL A 421 23.78 -16.46 -0.15
C VAL A 421 23.69 -16.25 -1.65
N THR A 422 22.65 -16.80 -2.27
CA THR A 422 22.38 -16.59 -3.70
C THR A 422 21.11 -15.77 -3.86
N GLY A 423 21.20 -14.76 -4.72
CA GLY A 423 20.09 -13.91 -5.06
C GLY A 423 20.06 -13.58 -6.55
N ILE A 424 18.98 -12.94 -6.96
CA ILE A 424 18.75 -12.51 -8.34
C ILE A 424 18.62 -10.99 -8.35
N SER A 425 19.18 -10.36 -9.39
CA SER A 425 18.94 -8.95 -9.71
C SER A 425 18.76 -8.79 -11.21
N SER A 426 18.16 -7.70 -11.67
CA SER A 426 18.15 -7.35 -13.10
C SER A 426 19.36 -6.46 -13.43
N VAL A 427 19.99 -6.72 -14.57
CA VAL A 427 21.05 -5.88 -15.15
C VAL A 427 20.44 -4.73 -15.95
N VAL A 428 19.24 -4.93 -16.51
CA VAL A 428 18.57 -3.97 -17.39
C VAL A 428 17.69 -3.00 -16.61
N LYS A 429 17.05 -3.50 -15.54
CA LYS A 429 16.18 -2.71 -14.68
C LYS A 429 16.79 -2.58 -13.30
N ASN A 430 16.43 -1.52 -12.60
CA ASN A 430 16.82 -1.31 -11.21
C ASN A 430 16.00 -2.20 -10.25
N VAL A 431 16.08 -3.52 -10.45
CA VAL A 431 15.49 -4.52 -9.56
C VAL A 431 16.52 -4.81 -8.47
N PRO A 432 16.22 -4.49 -7.20
CA PRO A 432 17.14 -4.72 -6.10
C PRO A 432 17.41 -6.22 -5.94
N PHE A 433 18.62 -6.55 -5.48
CA PHE A 433 19.02 -7.92 -5.19
C PHE A 433 18.01 -8.62 -4.27
N GLN A 434 17.35 -9.67 -4.79
CA GLN A 434 16.42 -10.51 -4.05
C GLN A 434 17.12 -11.82 -3.71
N VAL A 435 17.33 -12.08 -2.42
CA VAL A 435 17.81 -13.38 -1.95
C VAL A 435 16.76 -14.45 -2.29
N ILE A 436 17.21 -15.55 -2.86
CA ILE A 436 16.39 -16.72 -3.21
C ILE A 436 16.90 -18.00 -2.53
N LEU A 437 18.17 -18.01 -2.11
CA LEU A 437 18.84 -19.17 -1.52
C LEU A 437 19.80 -18.73 -0.42
N MET A 438 19.87 -19.51 0.65
CA MET A 438 20.86 -19.37 1.73
C MET A 438 21.40 -20.75 2.11
N TRP A 439 22.46 -21.18 1.43
CA TRP A 439 22.99 -22.52 1.54
C TRP A 439 24.10 -22.55 2.60
N PRO A 440 23.91 -23.18 3.78
CA PRO A 440 24.99 -23.36 4.74
C PRO A 440 26.03 -24.35 4.19
N THR A 441 27.23 -23.89 3.91
CA THR A 441 28.26 -24.69 3.25
C THR A 441 29.18 -25.38 4.26
N CYS A 442 29.60 -26.58 3.93
CA CYS A 442 30.76 -27.20 4.55
C CYS A 442 32.03 -26.61 3.93
N THR A 443 33.08 -26.41 4.72
CA THR A 443 34.40 -25.98 4.20
C THR A 443 35.09 -27.06 3.35
N LYS A 444 34.51 -28.25 3.24
CA LYS A 444 34.97 -29.29 2.32
C LYS A 444 34.43 -28.93 0.94
N ASP A 445 35.32 -28.51 0.04
CA ASP A 445 35.02 -28.06 -1.31
C ASP A 445 34.21 -29.08 -2.11
N ASP A 446 32.87 -28.96 -2.11
CA ASP A 446 31.99 -29.73 -3.00
C ASP A 446 31.74 -28.96 -4.30
N PHE A 447 32.79 -28.91 -5.12
CA PHE A 447 32.74 -28.32 -6.46
C PHE A 447 31.62 -28.91 -7.33
N GLN A 448 31.38 -30.23 -7.25
CA GLN A 448 30.36 -30.89 -8.07
C GLN A 448 28.94 -30.53 -7.63
N GLY A 449 28.69 -30.51 -6.32
CA GLY A 449 27.42 -30.06 -5.75
C GLY A 449 27.11 -28.62 -6.12
N MET A 450 28.13 -27.75 -6.08
CA MET A 450 28.01 -26.35 -6.50
C MET A 450 27.64 -26.21 -7.99
N CYS A 451 28.33 -26.94 -8.88
CA CYS A 451 28.00 -26.99 -10.31
C CYS A 451 26.56 -27.43 -10.56
N SER A 452 26.15 -28.52 -9.91
CA SER A 452 24.78 -29.05 -10.00
C SER A 452 23.77 -28.02 -9.52
N MET A 453 24.02 -27.37 -8.38
CA MET A 453 23.14 -26.33 -7.86
C MET A 453 22.94 -25.20 -8.87
N PHE A 454 24.01 -24.58 -9.36
CA PHE A 454 23.91 -23.43 -10.25
C PHE A 454 23.25 -23.76 -11.58
N ASN A 455 23.54 -24.93 -12.15
CA ASN A 455 22.84 -25.43 -13.33
C ASN A 455 21.34 -25.61 -13.07
N ASN A 456 20.97 -26.18 -11.93
CA ASN A 456 19.56 -26.37 -11.57
C ASN A 456 18.86 -25.03 -11.31
N ILE A 457 19.52 -24.06 -10.68
CA ILE A 457 18.98 -22.70 -10.47
C ILE A 457 18.74 -22.04 -11.83
N SER A 458 19.75 -22.05 -12.71
CA SER A 458 19.64 -21.42 -14.02
C SER A 458 18.50 -22.04 -14.85
N GLN A 459 18.45 -23.38 -14.91
CA GLN A 459 17.38 -24.09 -15.61
C GLN A 459 16.01 -23.78 -15.01
N SER A 460 15.90 -23.70 -13.68
CA SER A 460 14.63 -23.39 -13.01
C SER A 460 14.16 -21.96 -13.29
N ILE A 461 15.09 -20.99 -13.37
CA ILE A 461 14.78 -19.63 -13.80
C ILE A 461 14.24 -19.66 -15.24
N LYS A 462 14.99 -20.25 -16.18
CA LYS A 462 14.57 -20.37 -17.58
C LYS A 462 13.16 -20.93 -17.73
N ASN A 463 12.87 -22.03 -17.02
CA ASN A 463 11.56 -22.69 -17.09
C ASN A 463 10.41 -21.84 -16.51
N LYS A 464 10.68 -20.97 -15.53
CA LYS A 464 9.63 -20.21 -14.81
C LYS A 464 9.28 -18.88 -15.46
N ILE A 465 10.27 -18.16 -15.98
CA ILE A 465 10.07 -16.80 -16.52
C ILE A 465 10.25 -16.72 -18.04
N ASP A 466 10.54 -17.84 -18.69
CA ASP A 466 10.84 -17.92 -20.12
C ASP A 466 11.97 -16.95 -20.52
N ALA A 467 12.97 -16.83 -19.66
CA ALA A 467 14.12 -15.96 -19.85
C ALA A 467 15.38 -16.59 -19.30
N ASN A 468 16.46 -16.51 -20.08
CA ASN A 468 17.77 -16.98 -19.65
C ASN A 468 18.39 -15.96 -18.68
N PRO A 469 18.96 -16.40 -17.54
CA PRO A 469 19.86 -15.54 -16.80
C PRO A 469 21.05 -15.17 -17.71
N LEU A 470 21.49 -13.92 -17.67
CA LEU A 470 22.60 -13.42 -18.49
C LEU A 470 23.95 -13.86 -17.94
N ASN A 471 24.09 -13.89 -16.61
CA ASN A 471 25.35 -14.19 -15.97
C ASN A 471 25.24 -14.69 -14.53
N PHE A 472 26.29 -15.38 -14.12
CA PHE A 472 26.62 -15.66 -12.72
C PHE A 472 27.62 -14.61 -12.23
N ASN A 473 27.38 -14.01 -11.07
CA ASN A 473 28.35 -13.12 -10.40
C ASN A 473 28.79 -13.75 -9.09
N THR A 474 30.10 -13.87 -8.92
CA THR A 474 30.72 -14.39 -7.70
C THR A 474 31.90 -13.51 -7.30
N ASP A 475 32.35 -13.62 -6.05
CA ASP A 475 33.59 -13.00 -5.56
C ASP A 475 34.87 -13.62 -6.17
N GLY A 476 34.71 -14.73 -6.90
CA GLY A 476 35.79 -15.44 -7.57
C GLY A 476 36.75 -16.16 -6.61
N ASP A 477 36.27 -16.74 -5.52
CA ASP A 477 37.02 -17.75 -4.76
C ASP A 477 37.50 -18.91 -5.68
N SER A 478 38.57 -19.63 -5.32
CA SER A 478 39.08 -20.75 -6.13
C SER A 478 38.03 -21.80 -6.47
N THR A 479 37.25 -22.24 -5.49
CA THR A 479 36.26 -23.32 -5.67
C THR A 479 35.12 -22.84 -6.56
N ARG A 480 34.64 -21.60 -6.32
CA ARG A 480 33.64 -20.95 -7.18
C ARG A 480 34.15 -20.69 -8.59
N ARG A 481 35.40 -20.25 -8.76
CA ARG A 481 36.00 -20.05 -10.09
C ARG A 481 36.03 -21.34 -10.87
N GLN A 482 36.46 -22.42 -10.22
CA GLN A 482 36.43 -23.74 -10.85
C GLN A 482 35.00 -24.09 -11.24
N ALA A 483 34.03 -23.96 -10.33
CA ALA A 483 32.62 -24.29 -10.57
C ALA A 483 32.03 -23.50 -11.74
N MET A 484 32.20 -22.18 -11.73
CA MET A 484 31.74 -21.29 -12.78
C MET A 484 32.39 -21.63 -14.12
N HIS A 485 33.72 -21.84 -14.15
CA HIS A 485 34.41 -22.25 -15.36
C HIS A 485 33.88 -23.57 -15.91
N ALA A 486 33.60 -24.55 -15.04
CA ALA A 486 33.03 -25.84 -15.45
C ALA A 486 31.59 -25.74 -15.98
N ILE A 487 30.79 -24.80 -15.45
CA ILE A 487 29.44 -24.52 -15.94
C ILE A 487 29.49 -23.83 -17.31
N THR A 488 30.48 -22.98 -17.55
CA THR A 488 30.60 -22.17 -18.77
C THR A 488 31.68 -22.68 -19.71
N GLN A 489 31.72 -23.99 -19.99
CA GLN A 489 32.68 -24.57 -20.96
C GLN A 489 32.12 -24.75 -22.37
N ASN A 490 30.84 -24.42 -22.61
CA ASN A 490 30.25 -24.62 -23.92
C ASN A 490 30.71 -23.51 -24.85
N GLU A 491 31.21 -23.85 -26.03
CA GLU A 491 31.53 -22.86 -27.05
C GLU A 491 30.23 -22.23 -27.59
N LEU A 492 30.23 -20.90 -27.72
CA LEU A 492 29.11 -20.16 -28.28
C LEU A 492 28.82 -20.62 -29.71
N ASP A 493 27.61 -21.10 -29.97
CA ASP A 493 27.20 -21.56 -31.31
C ASP A 493 27.32 -20.43 -32.32
N SER A 494 28.17 -20.66 -33.34
CA SER A 494 28.40 -19.72 -34.44
C SER A 494 27.17 -19.41 -35.27
N ASN A 495 26.17 -20.29 -35.28
CA ASN A 495 24.92 -20.08 -35.99
C ASN A 495 23.90 -19.27 -35.18
N SER A 496 24.08 -19.15 -33.87
CA SER A 496 23.21 -18.36 -33.00
C SER A 496 23.31 -16.86 -33.35
N ASP A 497 22.24 -16.11 -33.11
CA ASP A 497 22.23 -14.66 -33.35
C ASP A 497 23.28 -13.91 -32.53
N LEU A 498 23.64 -14.44 -31.36
CA LEU A 498 24.69 -13.93 -30.51
C LEU A 498 26.08 -14.30 -31.07
N GLY A 499 26.27 -15.55 -31.48
CA GLY A 499 27.53 -16.04 -32.07
C GLY A 499 27.94 -15.27 -33.31
N LYS A 500 26.99 -15.00 -34.23
CA LYS A 500 27.25 -14.19 -35.44
C LYS A 500 27.78 -12.78 -35.15
N LYS A 501 27.44 -12.22 -33.97
CA LYS A 501 27.87 -10.87 -33.57
C LYS A 501 29.17 -10.89 -32.77
N ILE A 502 29.31 -11.86 -31.85
CA ILE A 502 30.41 -11.89 -30.88
C ILE A 502 31.64 -12.60 -31.44
N LEU A 503 31.50 -13.68 -32.21
CA LEU A 503 32.65 -14.45 -32.70
C LEU A 503 33.55 -13.65 -33.67
N ALA A 504 33.04 -12.57 -34.25
CA ALA A 504 33.83 -11.65 -35.07
C ALA A 504 34.77 -10.76 -34.24
N LEU A 505 34.57 -10.67 -32.93
CA LEU A 505 35.37 -9.83 -32.03
C LEU A 505 36.55 -10.66 -31.52
N PRO A 506 37.79 -10.32 -31.91
CA PRO A 506 38.96 -11.06 -31.45
C PRO A 506 39.10 -10.93 -29.93
N LEU A 507 39.64 -11.98 -29.30
CA LEU A 507 40.03 -12.00 -27.88
C LEU A 507 38.85 -11.98 -26.87
N ILE A 508 37.60 -12.06 -27.33
CA ILE A 508 36.45 -12.26 -26.46
C ILE A 508 36.36 -13.74 -26.05
N ASP A 509 36.09 -14.00 -24.78
CA ASP A 509 35.77 -15.34 -24.30
C ASP A 509 34.43 -15.78 -24.89
N THR A 510 34.47 -16.85 -25.68
CA THR A 510 33.31 -17.43 -26.37
C THR A 510 32.68 -18.56 -25.57
N ASN A 511 33.21 -18.88 -24.39
CA ASN A 511 32.64 -19.93 -23.57
C ASN A 511 31.43 -19.42 -22.77
N VAL A 512 30.36 -20.19 -22.79
CA VAL A 512 29.07 -19.88 -22.17
C VAL A 512 28.49 -21.10 -21.46
N GLY A 513 27.52 -20.86 -20.59
CA GLY A 513 26.72 -21.92 -19.97
C GLY A 513 25.69 -22.52 -20.91
N ASN A 514 24.94 -23.50 -20.40
CA ASN A 514 23.91 -24.23 -21.17
C ASN A 514 22.79 -23.33 -21.73
N ASN A 515 22.57 -22.16 -21.12
CA ASN A 515 21.57 -21.18 -21.54
C ASN A 515 22.21 -19.86 -21.96
N LEU A 516 23.45 -19.90 -22.46
CA LEU A 516 24.25 -18.74 -22.87
C LEU A 516 24.65 -17.82 -21.71
N GLU A 517 24.69 -18.35 -20.48
CA GLU A 517 25.12 -17.60 -19.31
C GLU A 517 26.62 -17.33 -19.37
N THR A 518 27.03 -16.13 -18.99
CA THR A 518 28.45 -15.78 -18.82
C THR A 518 28.83 -15.78 -17.33
N VAL A 519 30.13 -15.80 -17.04
CA VAL A 519 30.63 -15.62 -15.68
C VAL A 519 31.17 -14.21 -15.53
N ASN A 520 30.81 -13.56 -14.43
CA ASN A 520 31.40 -12.30 -14.02
C ASN A 520 31.96 -12.44 -12.60
N TYR A 521 33.10 -11.83 -12.37
CA TYR A 521 33.73 -11.77 -11.05
C TYR A 521 33.66 -10.35 -10.53
N ASP A 522 33.45 -10.18 -9.22
CA ASP A 522 33.37 -8.85 -8.64
C ASP A 522 34.68 -8.08 -8.86
N ALA A 523 34.59 -7.02 -9.66
CA ALA A 523 35.68 -6.10 -9.97
C ALA A 523 36.37 -5.51 -8.75
N LYS A 524 35.65 -5.38 -7.63
CA LYS A 524 36.25 -4.92 -6.37
C LYS A 524 37.28 -5.91 -5.85
N HIS A 525 37.04 -7.21 -6.01
CA HIS A 525 38.00 -8.25 -5.65
C HIS A 525 39.20 -8.24 -6.61
N LEU A 526 38.97 -7.97 -7.89
CA LEU A 526 40.05 -7.79 -8.86
C LEU A 526 40.93 -6.59 -8.50
N SER A 527 40.34 -5.44 -8.17
CA SER A 527 41.05 -4.24 -7.71
C SER A 527 41.87 -4.53 -6.44
N LYS A 528 41.28 -5.22 -5.45
CA LYS A 528 42.01 -5.66 -4.25
C LYS A 528 43.20 -6.57 -4.58
N ARG A 529 43.07 -7.46 -5.57
CA ARG A 529 44.16 -8.35 -6.01
C ARG A 529 45.28 -7.58 -6.71
N CYS A 530 44.95 -6.66 -7.62
CA CYS A 530 45.93 -5.77 -8.25
C CYS A 530 46.69 -4.95 -7.21
N TRP A 531 45.95 -4.34 -6.28
CA TRP A 531 46.55 -3.58 -5.18
C TRP A 531 47.45 -4.45 -4.30
N THR A 532 46.96 -5.62 -3.87
CA THR A 532 47.74 -6.55 -3.04
C THR A 532 48.99 -7.02 -3.77
N SER A 533 48.89 -7.33 -5.07
CA SER A 533 50.03 -7.72 -5.90
C SER A 533 51.09 -6.61 -5.91
N LEU A 534 50.67 -5.37 -6.20
CA LEU A 534 51.53 -4.18 -6.22
C LEU A 534 52.28 -3.97 -4.92
N ILE A 535 51.60 -4.06 -3.77
CA ILE A 535 52.20 -3.74 -2.46
C ILE A 535 52.81 -4.94 -1.73
N SER A 536 52.66 -6.16 -2.25
CA SER A 536 53.15 -7.38 -1.61
C SER A 536 54.66 -7.55 -1.68
N GLY A 537 55.33 -6.85 -2.61
CA GLY A 537 56.72 -7.10 -2.97
C GLY A 537 56.94 -8.41 -3.74
N LYS A 538 55.86 -9.09 -4.17
CA LYS A 538 55.91 -10.33 -4.96
C LYS A 538 55.62 -10.11 -6.45
N LEU A 539 55.37 -8.87 -6.85
CA LEU A 539 55.14 -8.54 -8.26
C LEU A 539 56.48 -8.59 -8.99
N GLU A 540 56.57 -9.49 -9.97
CA GLU A 540 57.74 -9.64 -10.83
C GLU A 540 57.30 -9.53 -12.29
N VAL A 541 57.94 -8.65 -13.05
CA VAL A 541 57.65 -8.43 -14.47
C VAL A 541 58.98 -8.35 -15.20
N ALA A 542 59.16 -9.17 -16.24
CA ALA A 542 60.42 -9.27 -16.98
C ALA A 542 61.65 -9.48 -16.08
N ASN A 543 61.54 -10.37 -15.09
CA ASN A 543 62.56 -10.67 -14.07
C ASN A 543 62.96 -9.49 -13.17
N ILE A 544 62.15 -8.43 -13.14
CA ILE A 544 62.34 -7.27 -12.26
C ILE A 544 61.28 -7.34 -11.16
N GLN A 545 61.75 -7.50 -9.93
CA GLN A 545 60.90 -7.49 -8.75
C GLN A 545 60.55 -6.05 -8.34
N VAL A 546 59.26 -5.76 -8.26
CA VAL A 546 58.74 -4.48 -7.75
C VAL A 546 58.58 -4.60 -6.24
N THR A 547 59.35 -3.82 -5.49
CA THR A 547 59.23 -3.81 -4.04
C THR A 547 58.18 -2.80 -3.58
N LYS A 548 57.71 -3.01 -2.36
CA LYS A 548 56.81 -2.10 -1.67
C LYS A 548 57.39 -0.69 -1.49
N GLN A 549 58.71 -0.61 -1.29
CA GLN A 549 59.42 0.66 -1.16
C GLN A 549 59.42 1.43 -2.47
N ASP A 550 59.58 0.75 -3.61
CA ASP A 550 59.56 1.38 -4.94
C ASP A 550 58.22 2.04 -5.20
N VAL A 551 57.12 1.34 -4.87
CA VAL A 551 55.76 1.89 -4.96
C VAL A 551 55.61 3.10 -4.04
N GLY A 552 56.08 3.02 -2.79
CA GLY A 552 56.01 4.13 -1.84
C GLY A 552 56.83 5.35 -2.28
N ASP A 553 58.01 5.15 -2.84
CA ASP A 553 58.86 6.25 -3.34
C ASP A 553 58.23 6.93 -4.56
N ILE A 554 57.58 6.18 -5.43
CA ILE A 554 56.84 6.74 -6.58
C ILE A 554 55.59 7.45 -6.12
N MET A 555 54.85 6.90 -5.16
CA MET A 555 53.65 7.53 -4.64
C MET A 555 53.90 8.89 -3.98
N LYS A 556 55.10 9.13 -3.44
CA LYS A 556 55.48 10.46 -2.91
C LYS A 556 55.57 11.54 -4.00
N LEU A 557 55.73 11.16 -5.26
CA LEU A 557 55.70 12.08 -6.42
C LEU A 557 54.27 12.52 -6.78
N ALA A 558 53.25 11.91 -6.19
CA ALA A 558 51.84 12.25 -6.39
C ALA A 558 51.38 13.51 -5.62
N ASP A 559 52.28 14.24 -4.95
CA ASP A 559 51.94 15.25 -3.94
C ASP A 559 51.07 14.71 -2.78
N ILE A 560 51.10 13.40 -2.54
CA ILE A 560 50.42 12.75 -1.43
C ILE A 560 51.30 12.83 -0.18
N ARG A 561 50.69 13.16 0.97
CA ARG A 561 51.42 13.30 2.24
C ARG A 561 52.01 11.96 2.65
N THR A 562 53.20 11.96 3.27
CA THR A 562 53.93 10.72 3.62
C THR A 562 53.10 9.72 4.41
N HIS A 563 52.32 10.18 5.41
CA HIS A 563 51.44 9.31 6.19
C HIS A 563 50.27 8.72 5.37
N GLU A 564 49.80 9.43 4.35
CA GLU A 564 48.76 8.92 3.43
C GLU A 564 49.36 7.84 2.53
N VAL A 565 50.57 8.04 2.00
CA VAL A 565 51.31 7.00 1.27
C VAL A 565 51.52 5.76 2.13
N GLU A 566 51.94 5.92 3.38
CA GLU A 566 52.08 4.81 4.31
C GLU A 566 50.76 4.07 4.52
N SER A 567 49.63 4.77 4.62
CA SER A 567 48.32 4.13 4.76
C SER A 567 47.90 3.34 3.51
N LEU A 568 48.23 3.83 2.31
CA LEU A 568 47.93 3.19 1.03
C LEU A 568 48.80 1.95 0.77
N VAL A 569 50.08 2.05 1.14
CA VAL A 569 51.07 1.01 0.88
C VAL A 569 51.07 -0.02 2.03
N TYR A 570 50.87 0.40 3.28
CA TYR A 570 50.78 -0.44 4.48
C TYR A 570 49.37 -0.40 5.10
N PRO A 571 48.35 -0.91 4.38
CA PRO A 571 46.99 -0.89 4.88
C PRO A 571 46.85 -1.78 6.12
N ARG A 572 46.15 -1.27 7.15
CA ARG A 572 45.73 -2.08 8.29
C ARG A 572 44.68 -3.12 7.88
N ASP A 573 43.81 -2.74 6.95
CA ASP A 573 42.75 -3.58 6.42
C ASP A 573 42.90 -3.73 4.90
N LYS A 574 43.26 -4.95 4.46
CA LYS A 574 43.39 -5.30 3.03
C LYS A 574 42.03 -5.48 2.33
N GLN A 575 40.93 -5.49 3.08
CA GLN A 575 39.58 -5.58 2.53
C GLN A 575 38.99 -4.19 2.20
N ASN A 576 39.69 -3.10 2.49
CA ASN A 576 39.25 -1.74 2.21
C ASN A 576 39.34 -1.42 0.71
N VAL A 577 38.23 -1.66 -0.01
CA VAL A 577 38.13 -1.43 -1.47
C VAL A 577 38.36 0.05 -1.87
N PRO A 578 37.81 1.07 -1.16
CA PRO A 578 38.15 2.46 -1.44
C PRO A 578 39.65 2.73 -1.39
N LEU A 579 40.34 2.27 -0.34
CA LEU A 579 41.78 2.47 -0.19
C LEU A 579 42.60 1.78 -1.29
N ALA A 580 42.17 0.58 -1.71
CA ALA A 580 42.76 -0.13 -2.85
C ALA A 580 42.63 0.68 -4.15
N SER A 581 41.44 1.24 -4.40
CA SER A 581 41.13 2.02 -5.59
C SER A 581 41.93 3.32 -5.60
N ASP A 582 41.96 4.04 -4.48
CA ASP A 582 42.74 5.27 -4.32
C ASP A 582 44.23 5.01 -4.54
N CYS A 583 44.78 3.91 -4.02
CA CYS A 583 46.18 3.55 -4.20
C CYS A 583 46.50 3.30 -5.67
N LEU A 584 45.67 2.52 -6.36
CA LEU A 584 45.89 2.16 -7.76
C LEU A 584 45.74 3.37 -8.68
N LEU A 585 44.69 4.17 -8.51
CA LEU A 585 44.46 5.38 -9.31
C LEU A 585 45.58 6.41 -9.11
N SER A 586 46.01 6.63 -7.86
CA SER A 586 47.12 7.55 -7.58
C SER A 586 48.43 7.05 -8.19
N PHE A 587 48.68 5.74 -8.15
CA PHE A 587 49.84 5.12 -8.80
C PHE A 587 49.81 5.31 -10.32
N ILE A 588 48.66 5.04 -10.94
CA ILE A 588 48.45 5.24 -12.38
C ILE A 588 48.66 6.71 -12.77
N GLU A 589 48.12 7.65 -11.99
CA GLU A 589 48.24 9.09 -12.26
C GLU A 589 49.71 9.54 -12.28
N VAL A 590 50.51 9.16 -11.27
CA VAL A 590 51.94 9.48 -11.22
C VAL A 590 52.69 8.91 -12.41
N ILE A 591 52.39 7.66 -12.76
CA ILE A 591 53.08 6.95 -13.82
C ILE A 591 52.67 7.45 -15.20
N LYS A 592 51.49 8.03 -15.37
CA LYS A 592 51.06 8.61 -16.65
C LYS A 592 51.60 10.02 -16.88
N ASP A 593 51.69 10.81 -15.82
CA ASP A 593 52.23 12.16 -15.88
C ASP A 593 53.71 12.12 -16.30
N GLU A 594 54.02 12.67 -17.47
CA GLU A 594 55.38 12.69 -18.02
C GLU A 594 56.34 13.51 -17.16
N ALA A 595 55.88 14.64 -16.62
CA ALA A 595 56.69 15.50 -15.75
C ALA A 595 57.01 14.83 -14.41
N LYS A 596 56.04 14.10 -13.83
CA LYS A 596 56.30 13.29 -12.62
C LYS A 596 57.18 12.08 -12.92
N ARG A 597 57.01 11.45 -14.08
CA ARG A 597 57.86 10.33 -14.53
C ARG A 597 59.32 10.71 -14.71
N GLU A 598 59.64 11.93 -15.10
CA GLU A 598 61.02 12.43 -15.21
C GLU A 598 61.67 12.63 -13.83
N GLN A 599 60.86 12.87 -12.79
CA GLN A 599 61.34 13.01 -11.40
C GLN A 599 61.60 11.66 -10.71
N ILE A 600 61.27 10.54 -11.36
CA ILE A 600 61.55 9.20 -10.81
C ILE A 600 63.07 9.05 -10.66
N PRO A 601 63.58 8.74 -9.45
CA PRO A 601 65.01 8.61 -9.19
C PRO A 601 65.70 7.67 -10.18
N PHE A 602 66.90 8.01 -10.64
CA PHE A 602 67.65 7.22 -11.62
C PHE A 602 67.82 5.74 -11.21
N LYS A 603 67.95 5.46 -9.91
CA LYS A 603 68.00 4.09 -9.34
C LYS A 603 66.77 3.23 -9.70
N LEU A 604 65.64 3.86 -10.04
CA LEU A 604 64.39 3.20 -10.42
C LEU A 604 64.15 3.21 -11.93
N THR A 605 65.09 3.65 -12.77
CA THR A 605 64.88 3.76 -14.23
C THR A 605 64.55 2.40 -14.88
N LEU A 606 65.20 1.32 -14.42
CA LEU A 606 64.90 -0.04 -14.90
C LEU A 606 63.46 -0.46 -14.53
N ILE A 607 63.05 -0.11 -13.30
CA ILE A 607 61.72 -0.39 -12.75
C ILE A 607 60.65 0.51 -13.39
N LYS A 608 61.00 1.73 -13.82
CA LYS A 608 60.08 2.70 -14.43
C LYS A 608 59.32 2.12 -15.61
N ASN A 609 60.00 1.46 -16.53
CA ASN A 609 59.34 0.87 -17.72
C ASN A 609 58.38 -0.27 -17.33
N VAL A 610 58.78 -1.08 -16.34
CA VAL A 610 57.92 -2.11 -15.76
C VAL A 610 56.68 -1.49 -15.12
N LEU A 611 56.83 -0.39 -14.38
CA LEU A 611 55.71 0.26 -13.72
C LEU A 611 54.79 1.00 -14.68
N VAL A 612 55.30 1.57 -15.77
CA VAL A 612 54.48 2.10 -16.87
C VAL A 612 53.57 1.02 -17.43
N LEU A 613 54.13 -0.16 -17.67
CA LEU A 613 53.38 -1.30 -18.16
C LEU A 613 52.35 -1.80 -17.14
N VAL A 614 52.75 -1.96 -15.87
CA VAL A 614 51.85 -2.39 -14.78
C VAL A 614 50.71 -1.39 -14.60
N ALA A 615 51.01 -0.09 -14.64
CA ALA A 615 50.01 0.98 -14.57
C ALA A 615 49.03 0.89 -15.75
N ALA A 616 49.50 0.68 -16.98
CA ALA A 616 48.64 0.52 -18.15
C ALA A 616 47.70 -0.70 -18.01
N VAL A 617 48.22 -1.84 -17.54
CA VAL A 617 47.41 -3.06 -17.32
C VAL A 617 46.39 -2.85 -16.20
N TYR A 618 46.81 -2.32 -15.06
CA TYR A 618 45.92 -2.08 -13.93
C TYR A 618 44.87 -1.02 -14.24
N GLU A 619 45.26 0.06 -14.92
CA GLU A 619 44.32 1.07 -15.34
C GLU A 619 43.24 0.45 -16.22
N ALA A 620 43.60 -0.26 -17.28
CA ALA A 620 42.61 -0.78 -18.20
C ALA A 620 41.70 -1.84 -17.53
N ILE A 621 42.20 -2.56 -16.51
CA ILE A 621 41.37 -3.42 -15.64
C ILE A 621 40.40 -2.61 -14.77
N ILE A 622 40.87 -1.54 -14.12
CA ILE A 622 40.10 -0.77 -13.12
C ILE A 622 39.13 0.21 -13.78
N CYS A 623 39.51 0.79 -14.92
CA CYS A 623 38.73 1.76 -15.67
C CYS A 623 37.37 1.20 -16.06
N LEU A 624 37.35 -0.06 -16.49
CA LEU A 624 36.15 -0.79 -16.89
C LEU A 624 35.01 -0.69 -15.86
N TYR A 625 35.37 -0.60 -14.58
CA TYR A 625 34.42 -0.62 -13.47
C TYR A 625 34.33 0.68 -12.69
N SER A 626 35.30 1.59 -12.87
CA SER A 626 35.39 2.84 -12.12
C SER A 626 34.73 4.01 -12.85
N TYR A 627 34.70 3.97 -14.20
CA TYR A 627 34.11 5.03 -15.01
C TYR A 627 32.71 4.66 -15.46
N ALA A 628 31.71 5.06 -14.67
CA ALA A 628 30.30 4.87 -14.98
C ALA A 628 29.86 5.54 -16.30
N GLU A 629 30.66 6.47 -16.84
CA GLU A 629 30.38 7.16 -18.10
C GLU A 629 30.96 6.44 -19.33
N HIS A 630 31.81 5.42 -19.15
CA HIS A 630 32.33 4.65 -20.28
C HIS A 630 31.18 3.94 -21.00
N SER A 631 31.08 4.19 -22.30
CA SER A 631 30.19 3.42 -23.17
C SER A 631 30.66 1.97 -23.25
N LEU A 632 29.79 1.06 -23.71
CA LEU A 632 30.20 -0.32 -24.00
C LEU A 632 31.36 -0.38 -25.01
N THR A 633 31.41 0.57 -25.95
CA THR A 633 32.48 0.67 -26.93
C THR A 633 33.81 1.04 -26.26
N ASP A 634 33.81 2.01 -25.34
CA ASP A 634 35.00 2.39 -24.57
C ASP A 634 35.49 1.20 -23.72
N GLN A 635 34.56 0.49 -23.08
CA GLN A 635 34.86 -0.70 -22.29
C GLN A 635 35.49 -1.83 -23.12
N VAL A 636 35.00 -2.07 -24.35
CA VAL A 636 35.59 -3.04 -25.26
C VAL A 636 36.98 -2.60 -25.73
N TRP A 637 37.17 -1.31 -25.99
CA TRP A 637 38.48 -0.76 -26.37
C TRP A 637 39.50 -0.91 -25.24
N ASP A 638 39.13 -0.54 -24.02
CA ASP A 638 39.97 -0.67 -22.83
C ASP A 638 40.37 -2.13 -22.61
N ASN A 639 39.41 -3.06 -22.66
CA ASN A 639 39.67 -4.50 -22.55
C ASN A 639 40.61 -5.02 -23.65
N SER A 640 40.40 -4.61 -24.89
CA SER A 640 41.29 -4.98 -26.01
C SER A 640 42.70 -4.47 -25.74
N GLY A 641 42.83 -3.25 -25.22
CA GLY A 641 44.09 -2.66 -24.78
C GLY A 641 44.78 -3.45 -23.67
N VAL A 642 44.05 -3.93 -22.65
CA VAL A 642 44.58 -4.83 -21.61
C VAL A 642 45.19 -6.06 -22.26
N VAL A 643 44.41 -6.75 -23.10
CA VAL A 643 44.81 -8.03 -23.67
C VAL A 643 46.03 -7.86 -24.57
N SER A 644 46.04 -6.85 -25.45
CA SER A 644 47.21 -6.51 -26.26
C SER A 644 48.44 -6.18 -25.41
N SER A 645 48.26 -5.47 -24.29
CA SER A 645 49.37 -5.14 -23.37
C SER A 645 49.91 -6.40 -22.69
N ILE A 646 49.06 -7.32 -22.22
CA ILE A 646 49.47 -8.59 -21.62
C ILE A 646 50.25 -9.44 -22.65
N PHE A 647 49.74 -9.57 -23.87
CA PHE A 647 50.41 -10.36 -24.92
C PHE A 647 51.73 -9.74 -25.39
N SER A 648 51.84 -8.41 -25.42
CA SER A 648 53.08 -7.72 -25.81
C SER A 648 54.22 -7.95 -24.81
N VAL A 649 53.89 -8.22 -23.54
CA VAL A 649 54.85 -8.44 -22.45
C VAL A 649 55.26 -9.90 -22.33
N GLY A 650 54.34 -10.82 -22.63
CA GLY A 650 54.59 -12.25 -22.54
C GLY A 650 55.56 -12.80 -23.60
N GLY A 651 55.91 -12.02 -24.63
CA GLY A 651 56.51 -12.56 -25.86
C GLY A 651 55.58 -13.62 -26.48
N PRO A 652 56.01 -14.39 -27.49
CA PRO A 652 55.33 -15.62 -27.84
C PRO A 652 55.45 -16.54 -26.63
N ILE A 653 54.45 -16.49 -25.74
CA ILE A 653 54.23 -17.51 -24.73
C ILE A 653 54.11 -18.78 -25.55
N HIS A 654 55.16 -19.61 -25.54
CA HIS A 654 55.03 -21.01 -25.93
C HIS A 654 53.92 -21.54 -25.03
N CYS A 655 52.72 -21.59 -25.59
CA CYS A 655 51.50 -22.00 -24.95
C CYS A 655 51.58 -23.53 -24.78
N ASN A 656 52.53 -23.97 -23.96
CA ASN A 656 52.43 -25.26 -23.29
C ASN A 656 51.23 -25.09 -22.37
N ARG A 657 50.07 -25.57 -22.83
CA ARG A 657 48.87 -26.14 -22.17
C ARG A 657 48.66 -26.09 -20.63
N SER A 658 49.43 -25.39 -19.82
CA SER A 658 49.48 -25.52 -18.35
C SER A 658 48.74 -24.44 -17.58
N PHE A 659 48.12 -23.45 -18.23
CA PHE A 659 47.14 -22.55 -17.58
C PHE A 659 45.69 -23.07 -17.67
N LEU A 660 45.46 -24.14 -18.44
CA LEU A 660 44.28 -24.99 -18.31
C LEU A 660 44.69 -26.23 -17.50
N PRO A 661 43.82 -26.79 -16.64
CA PRO A 661 44.11 -28.05 -15.98
C PRO A 661 44.45 -29.08 -17.05
N SER A 662 45.56 -29.79 -16.87
CA SER A 662 45.93 -30.93 -17.69
C SER A 662 44.71 -31.84 -17.88
N ARG A 663 44.26 -32.02 -19.13
CA ARG A 663 43.51 -33.21 -19.51
C ARG A 663 44.43 -34.41 -19.27
N SER A 664 44.29 -35.05 -18.11
CA SER A 664 44.65 -36.45 -17.95
C SER A 664 43.50 -37.29 -18.47
N GLU A 665 43.84 -38.33 -19.23
CA GLU A 665 42.94 -39.43 -19.60
C GLU A 665 42.17 -40.01 -18.41
#